data_AF-A0A2S8SQD4-F1
#
_entry.id   AF-A0A2S8SQD4-F1
#
_cell.length_a   1.000
_cell.length_b   1.000
_cell.length_c   1.000
_cell.angle_alpha   90.00
_cell.angle_beta   90.00
_cell.angle_gamma   90.00
#
_symmetry.space_group_name_H-M   'P 1'
#
loop_
_entity.id
_entity.type
_entity.pdbx_description
1 polymer ?
#
loop_
_entity_poly.entity_id
_entity_poly.type
_entity_poly.pdbx_seq_one_letter_code
_entity_poly.pdbx_strand_id
1 'polypeptide(L)'
;MTPNPVDGQWLDFYALLDVPVGAEEDTIRKRIGKVYSEAAANSDHRDLARRQYFQALVERVLPQCRRVLLDPEWRAKYDRQHILNAHSDPSAQNYVAFVASMRGKDAAAIGDEALPQRVQDDINIAREVVECAWQGTQLELLPSKAVSGREAVAPAVPVQTQIQTQPEIPNRRQARVSDASSAPIASATASSAPQTARSVETSIVETSIPATIPKAAPVSAKVPVEAAAEIVAPQKIQITVPEKAIPAVSAIPAVSAPASFVEESAPQGEEVRAKVITAQEAAEIRRRRASNPDGQAFSTSVAGDGSLATRRPKSRKGPMSRFSVGDSAPIPRGRLISPTSMNLMVAIVGVLLTISIQRFASTPAVATSVGRTPIFVAVSPEMEGALLSAETGWEKTPEGSNFDLVVQSVSSRDGLRRALKAGEAMPDVWIPSDATWVELYNQKATKLKRETIVSDEFIAQSPMVLLARSERAGVLRELFPSHQITSWSALRSAIARGAAGHLGLADPQKTESGALARFSMAREWGSERGLSPAVVAKRADFWKWMAGFEDNAPSAMARTGDMVKDMAQGTTGRFWWVVAYESDALKWMNAGKKLEIYYLPRTTYANHPFCALERVGASDGVVQGRASFEKFLRSEAVQKQLLGAGFRPTEVSLKLKTASNPFLNANFRSRGARIEGLPLEERANAGATESIAQQWGKRYG
;
A
#
# COMPACT_ATOMS: atom_id res chain seq x y z
N MET A 1 -8.82 40.32 15.01
CA MET A 1 -8.74 38.87 15.22
C MET A 1 -7.49 38.61 16.04
N THR A 2 -7.60 38.04 17.23
CA THR A 2 -6.44 37.51 17.95
C THR A 2 -5.84 36.38 17.12
N PRO A 3 -4.52 36.34 16.87
CA PRO A 3 -3.91 35.26 16.12
C PRO A 3 -4.20 33.92 16.82
N ASN A 4 -4.45 32.88 16.03
CA ASN A 4 -4.66 31.54 16.57
C ASN A 4 -3.39 31.16 17.36
N PRO A 5 -3.48 30.59 18.58
CA PRO A 5 -2.32 30.30 19.43
C PRO A 5 -1.26 29.41 18.76
N VAL A 6 -1.66 28.68 17.70
CA VAL A 6 -0.80 27.81 16.88
C VAL A 6 0.15 28.58 15.96
N ASP A 7 -0.21 29.79 15.52
CA ASP A 7 0.54 30.54 14.50
C ASP A 7 1.84 31.18 15.02
N GLY A 8 2.19 30.98 16.30
CA GLY A 8 3.40 31.54 16.92
C GLY A 8 4.39 30.51 17.47
N GLN A 9 4.12 29.21 17.33
CA GLN A 9 4.89 28.17 18.00
C GLN A 9 6.01 27.62 17.12
N TRP A 10 7.17 27.36 17.73
CA TRP A 10 8.25 26.62 17.12
C TRP A 10 8.09 25.13 17.44
N LEU A 11 8.25 24.27 16.43
CA LEU A 11 8.23 22.83 16.59
C LEU A 11 9.66 22.30 16.55
N ASP A 12 10.11 21.66 17.63
CA ASP A 12 11.44 21.10 17.76
C ASP A 12 11.46 19.59 17.45
N PHE A 13 11.88 19.23 16.24
CA PHE A 13 12.03 17.86 15.78
C PHE A 13 13.18 17.12 16.47
N TYR A 14 14.19 17.83 16.97
CA TYR A 14 15.28 17.21 17.72
C TYR A 14 14.77 16.71 19.08
N ALA A 15 13.97 17.52 19.76
CA ALA A 15 13.27 17.11 20.97
C ALA A 15 12.21 16.02 20.69
N LEU A 16 11.45 16.11 19.60
CA LEU A 16 10.47 15.08 19.20
C LEU A 16 11.13 13.70 19.03
N LEU A 17 12.29 13.68 18.39
CA LEU A 17 13.05 12.46 18.13
C LEU A 17 13.98 12.08 19.29
N ASP A 18 14.16 12.94 20.30
CA ASP A 18 15.13 12.73 21.37
C ASP A 18 16.54 12.45 20.81
N VAL A 19 17.01 13.37 19.96
CA VAL A 19 18.38 13.38 19.40
C VAL A 19 18.98 14.79 19.51
N PRO A 20 20.31 14.93 19.68
CA PRO A 20 20.93 16.24 19.74
C PRO A 20 20.92 16.94 18.37
N VAL A 21 20.93 18.28 18.40
CA VAL A 21 21.17 19.11 17.21
C VAL A 21 22.55 18.74 16.65
N GLY A 22 22.62 18.46 15.36
CA GLY A 22 23.86 17.99 14.70
C GLY A 22 24.04 16.46 14.65
N ALA A 23 23.09 15.66 15.15
CA ALA A 23 23.13 14.20 14.99
C ALA A 23 23.31 13.76 13.53
N GLU A 24 24.09 12.72 13.26
CA GLU A 24 24.30 12.22 11.89
C GLU A 24 22.98 11.79 11.24
N GLU A 25 22.90 11.90 9.90
CA GLU A 25 21.68 11.56 9.14
C GLU A 25 21.19 10.14 9.44
N ASP A 26 22.10 9.17 9.53
CA ASP A 26 21.77 7.78 9.86
C ASP A 26 21.13 7.62 11.24
N THR A 27 21.60 8.41 12.22
CA THR A 27 21.03 8.42 13.57
C THR A 27 19.62 8.98 13.55
N ILE A 28 19.40 10.08 12.82
CA ILE A 28 18.06 10.67 12.63
C ILE A 28 17.13 9.69 11.93
N ARG A 29 17.58 9.06 10.84
CA ARG A 29 16.79 8.08 10.07
C ARG A 29 16.37 6.88 10.93
N LYS A 30 17.30 6.30 11.69
CA LYS A 30 17.03 5.21 12.64
C LYS A 30 16.01 5.64 13.68
N ARG A 31 16.15 6.86 14.22
CA ARG A 31 15.24 7.36 15.26
C ARG A 31 13.85 7.64 14.73
N ILE A 32 13.72 8.24 13.54
CA ILE A 32 12.44 8.40 12.83
C ILE A 32 11.76 7.05 12.64
N GLY A 33 12.49 6.03 12.15
CA GLY A 33 11.94 4.68 11.98
C GLY A 33 11.45 4.05 13.29
N LYS A 34 12.20 4.27 14.39
CA LYS A 34 11.79 3.83 15.73
C LYS A 34 10.51 4.52 16.20
N VAL A 35 10.43 5.85 16.11
CA VAL A 35 9.24 6.61 16.52
C VAL A 35 8.03 6.26 15.64
N TYR A 36 8.23 6.02 14.35
CA TYR A 36 7.18 5.48 13.47
C TYR A 36 6.64 4.15 13.98
N SER A 37 7.53 3.22 14.33
CA SER A 37 7.15 1.89 14.80
C SER A 37 6.38 1.96 16.12
N GLU A 38 6.86 2.79 17.06
CA GLU A 38 6.22 3.03 18.34
C GLU A 38 4.84 3.69 18.17
N ALA A 39 4.75 4.72 17.33
CA ALA A 39 3.49 5.42 17.07
C ALA A 39 2.48 4.51 16.35
N ALA A 40 2.92 3.71 15.37
CA ALA A 40 2.08 2.75 14.69
C ALA A 40 1.55 1.67 15.66
N ALA A 41 2.38 1.18 16.59
CA ALA A 41 1.95 0.23 17.61
C ALA A 41 0.89 0.82 18.57
N ASN A 42 0.90 2.15 18.78
CA ASN A 42 -0.04 2.85 19.63
C ASN A 42 -1.17 3.56 18.87
N SER A 43 -1.23 3.43 17.54
CA SER A 43 -2.28 4.02 16.70
C SER A 43 -3.68 3.44 16.95
N ASP A 44 -3.75 2.33 17.69
CA ASP A 44 -4.98 1.65 18.13
C ASP A 44 -5.19 1.75 19.66
N HIS A 45 -4.56 2.73 20.33
CA HIS A 45 -4.64 2.89 21.79
C HIS A 45 -6.10 2.99 22.30
N ARG A 46 -6.37 2.51 23.52
CA ARG A 46 -7.73 2.49 24.11
C ARG A 46 -8.25 3.89 24.41
N ASP A 47 -7.38 4.76 24.92
CA ASP A 47 -7.65 6.18 25.07
C ASP A 47 -7.72 6.86 23.69
N LEU A 48 -8.85 7.50 23.41
CA LEU A 48 -9.14 8.17 22.15
C LEU A 48 -8.18 9.33 21.87
N ALA A 49 -7.80 10.11 22.89
CA ALA A 49 -6.90 11.26 22.72
C ALA A 49 -5.50 10.78 22.32
N ARG A 50 -5.00 9.75 23.01
CA ARG A 50 -3.71 9.11 22.65
C ARG A 50 -3.75 8.48 21.26
N ARG A 51 -4.85 7.84 20.90
CA ARG A 51 -5.05 7.26 19.57
C ARG A 51 -4.95 8.31 18.48
N GLN A 52 -5.69 9.41 18.62
CA GLN A 52 -5.68 10.52 17.68
C GLN A 52 -4.28 11.14 17.56
N TYR A 53 -3.60 11.34 18.69
CA TYR A 53 -2.23 11.82 18.70
C TYR A 53 -1.28 10.89 17.92
N PHE A 54 -1.27 9.58 18.18
CA PHE A 54 -0.38 8.65 17.49
C PHE A 54 -0.71 8.49 16.00
N GLN A 55 -1.99 8.54 15.63
CA GLN A 55 -2.40 8.59 14.22
C GLN A 55 -1.86 9.84 13.53
N ALA A 56 -2.04 11.02 14.14
CA ALA A 56 -1.51 12.26 13.59
C ALA A 56 0.02 12.30 13.54
N LEU A 57 0.69 11.71 14.53
CA LEU A 57 2.15 11.57 14.56
C LEU A 57 2.65 10.77 13.33
N VAL A 58 2.03 9.64 13.03
CA VAL A 58 2.37 8.78 11.87
C VAL A 58 2.02 9.43 10.54
N GLU A 59 0.82 10.01 10.43
CA GLU A 59 0.28 10.49 9.16
C GLU A 59 0.77 11.88 8.76
N ARG A 60 1.13 12.73 9.73
CA ARG A 60 1.38 14.17 9.50
C ARG A 60 2.74 14.63 9.99
N VAL A 61 3.05 14.40 11.27
CA VAL A 61 4.25 14.97 11.91
C VAL A 61 5.53 14.28 11.45
N LEU A 62 5.61 12.95 11.51
CA LEU A 62 6.82 12.21 11.13
C LEU A 62 7.19 12.33 9.64
N PRO A 63 6.25 12.39 8.68
CA PRO A 63 6.57 12.71 7.29
C PRO A 63 7.25 14.08 7.14
N GLN A 64 6.78 15.10 7.85
CA GLN A 64 7.40 16.44 7.83
C GLN A 64 8.76 16.45 8.53
N CYS A 65 8.88 15.76 9.67
CA CYS A 65 10.15 15.57 10.37
C CYS A 65 11.20 14.93 9.45
N ARG A 66 10.82 13.86 8.73
CA ARG A 66 11.68 13.18 7.75
C ARG A 66 12.09 14.12 6.62
N ARG A 67 11.14 14.87 6.08
CA ARG A 67 11.39 15.84 5.01
C ARG A 67 12.38 16.93 5.44
N VAL A 68 12.17 17.50 6.63
CA VAL A 68 12.95 18.65 7.12
C VAL A 68 14.36 18.22 7.54
N LEU A 69 14.50 17.07 8.21
CA LEU A 69 15.78 16.65 8.78
C LEU A 69 16.63 15.77 7.87
N LEU A 70 16.08 15.12 6.84
CA LEU A 70 16.85 14.29 5.91
C LEU A 70 17.21 15.00 4.59
N ASP A 71 16.66 16.19 4.32
CA ASP A 71 17.10 17.04 3.22
C ASP A 71 18.17 18.02 3.73
N PRO A 72 19.41 17.99 3.20
CA PRO A 72 20.51 18.82 3.71
C PRO A 72 20.25 20.33 3.64
N GLU A 73 19.57 20.84 2.60
CA GLU A 73 19.28 22.28 2.47
C GLU A 73 18.22 22.70 3.50
N TRP A 74 17.19 21.87 3.68
CA TRP A 74 16.14 22.12 4.66
C TRP A 74 16.66 22.04 6.07
N ARG A 75 17.47 21.01 6.36
CA ARG A 75 18.07 20.80 7.66
C ARG A 75 18.97 21.96 8.08
N ALA A 76 19.85 22.42 7.19
CA ALA A 76 20.74 23.54 7.51
C ALA A 76 19.97 24.83 7.89
N LYS A 77 18.84 25.11 7.22
CA LYS A 77 17.99 26.26 7.54
C LYS A 77 17.16 26.01 8.80
N TYR A 78 16.70 24.79 9.00
CA TYR A 78 15.99 24.38 10.21
C TYR A 78 16.88 24.51 11.45
N ASP A 79 18.13 24.03 11.38
CA ASP A 79 19.14 24.14 12.45
C ASP A 79 19.39 25.61 12.84
N ARG A 80 19.48 26.49 11.83
CA ARG A 80 19.61 27.92 12.05
C ARG A 80 18.39 28.49 12.80
N GLN A 81 17.17 28.16 12.35
CA GLN A 81 15.95 28.63 13.01
C GLN A 81 15.78 28.03 14.41
N HIS A 82 16.19 26.78 14.62
CA HIS A 82 16.21 26.14 15.93
C HIS A 82 17.12 26.92 16.91
N ILE A 83 18.34 27.28 16.49
CA ILE A 83 19.27 28.08 17.29
C ILE A 83 18.69 29.47 17.60
N LEU A 84 18.10 30.15 16.60
CA LEU A 84 17.48 31.46 16.79
C LEU A 84 16.32 31.40 17.80
N ASN A 85 15.45 30.39 17.71
CA ASN A 85 14.37 30.16 18.66
C ASN A 85 14.90 29.84 20.06
N ALA A 86 15.97 29.04 20.18
CA ALA A 86 16.60 28.73 21.47
C ALA A 86 17.17 29.97 22.18
N HIS A 87 17.60 30.98 21.42
CA HIS A 87 18.07 32.27 21.95
C HIS A 87 16.99 33.35 22.01
N SER A 88 15.73 33.02 21.70
CA SER A 88 14.63 33.99 21.61
C SER A 88 14.94 35.19 20.71
N ASP A 89 15.69 34.97 19.63
CA ASP A 89 16.07 36.02 18.69
C ASP A 89 14.81 36.58 17.98
N PRO A 90 14.63 37.90 17.88
CA PRO A 90 13.46 38.49 17.23
C PRO A 90 13.32 38.15 15.74
N SER A 91 14.40 37.70 15.09
CA SER A 91 14.41 37.21 13.71
C SER A 91 13.99 35.74 13.57
N ALA A 92 13.79 35.03 14.69
CA ALA A 92 13.34 33.65 14.68
C ALA A 92 11.95 33.53 14.04
N GLN A 93 11.83 32.61 13.08
CA GLN A 93 10.56 32.28 12.44
C GLN A 93 9.84 31.20 13.24
N ASN A 94 8.52 31.30 13.34
CA ASN A 94 7.70 30.17 13.78
C ASN A 94 7.72 29.06 12.71
N TYR A 95 7.28 27.85 13.07
CA TYR A 95 7.40 26.70 12.17
C TYR A 95 6.60 26.87 10.86
N VAL A 96 5.43 27.50 10.92
CA VAL A 96 4.58 27.75 9.73
C VAL A 96 5.27 28.72 8.77
N ALA A 97 5.83 29.81 9.30
CA ALA A 97 6.61 30.79 8.54
C ALA A 97 7.89 30.17 7.95
N PHE A 98 8.54 29.28 8.71
CA PHE A 98 9.68 28.50 8.21
C PHE A 98 9.27 27.65 6.99
N VAL A 99 8.21 26.85 7.09
CA VAL A 99 7.72 26.01 5.98
C VAL A 99 7.35 26.88 4.77
N ALA A 100 6.66 28.00 4.99
CA ALA A 100 6.34 28.96 3.92
C ALA A 100 7.61 29.50 3.24
N SER A 101 8.62 29.89 4.01
CA SER A 101 9.90 30.41 3.48
C SER A 101 10.68 29.37 2.66
N MET A 102 10.58 28.09 3.03
CA MET A 102 11.24 26.99 2.32
C MET A 102 10.61 26.71 0.96
N ARG A 103 9.34 27.07 0.77
CA ARG A 103 8.62 26.98 -0.52
C ARG A 103 8.70 28.24 -1.32
N GLY A 104 8.87 29.36 -0.64
CA GLY A 104 8.74 30.70 -1.16
C GLY A 104 10.02 31.30 -1.73
N LYS A 105 10.97 30.52 -2.27
CA LYS A 105 12.08 31.11 -3.06
C LYS A 105 11.55 32.04 -4.18
N ASP A 106 10.28 31.87 -4.59
CA ASP A 106 9.53 32.79 -5.47
C ASP A 106 8.48 33.69 -4.75
N ALA A 107 8.07 33.37 -3.52
CA ALA A 107 6.97 34.06 -2.83
C ALA A 107 7.37 35.37 -2.14
N ALA A 108 8.65 35.58 -1.82
CA ALA A 108 9.12 36.88 -1.32
C ALA A 108 9.10 37.99 -2.40
N ALA A 109 8.96 37.60 -3.68
CA ALA A 109 8.87 38.53 -4.82
C ALA A 109 7.42 38.82 -5.26
N ILE A 110 6.46 38.03 -4.79
CA ILE A 110 5.04 38.21 -5.06
C ILE A 110 4.51 39.00 -3.85
N GLY A 111 3.99 40.21 -4.07
CA GLY A 111 3.41 41.05 -3.00
C GLY A 111 2.20 40.38 -2.33
N ASP A 112 1.28 41.16 -1.73
CA ASP A 112 0.05 40.68 -1.06
C ASP A 112 -0.93 39.84 -1.95
N GLU A 113 -0.51 39.39 -3.13
CA GLU A 113 -1.19 38.38 -3.92
C GLU A 113 -1.27 37.04 -3.19
N ALA A 114 -2.43 36.38 -3.32
CA ALA A 114 -2.71 35.12 -2.67
C ALA A 114 -1.61 34.08 -2.94
N LEU A 115 -1.02 33.55 -1.86
CA LEU A 115 -0.04 32.47 -1.95
C LEU A 115 -0.58 31.33 -2.84
N PRO A 116 0.27 30.69 -3.67
CA PRO A 116 -0.16 29.54 -4.46
C PRO A 116 -0.81 28.50 -3.56
N GLN A 117 -1.93 27.90 -4.00
CA GLN A 117 -2.72 26.95 -3.19
C GLN A 117 -1.87 25.87 -2.53
N ARG A 118 -0.81 25.40 -3.21
CA ARG A 118 0.13 24.42 -2.66
C ARG A 118 0.89 24.92 -1.42
N VAL A 119 1.31 26.18 -1.42
CA VAL A 119 1.95 26.81 -0.25
C VAL A 119 0.94 26.94 0.87
N GLN A 120 -0.31 27.25 0.54
CA GLN A 120 -1.40 27.30 1.52
C GLN A 120 -1.70 25.91 2.12
N ASP A 121 -1.71 24.86 1.30
CA ASP A 121 -1.89 23.48 1.76
C ASP A 121 -0.73 23.04 2.66
N ASP A 122 0.52 23.35 2.29
CA ASP A 122 1.70 23.09 3.13
C ASP A 122 1.67 23.89 4.45
N ILE A 123 1.18 25.14 4.42
CA ILE A 123 0.96 25.97 5.63
C ILE A 123 -0.12 25.35 6.52
N ASN A 124 -1.21 24.85 5.94
CA ASN A 124 -2.26 24.19 6.69
C ASN A 124 -1.77 22.88 7.31
N ILE A 125 -0.99 22.08 6.57
CA ILE A 125 -0.33 20.88 7.09
C ILE A 125 0.63 21.25 8.22
N ALA A 126 1.42 22.32 8.07
CA ALA A 126 2.33 22.78 9.11
C ALA A 126 1.59 23.19 10.39
N ARG A 127 0.45 23.89 10.26
CA ARG A 127 -0.43 24.24 11.38
C ARG A 127 -0.96 23.00 12.09
N GLU A 128 -1.48 22.03 11.34
CA GLU A 128 -1.96 20.77 11.90
C GLU A 128 -0.82 20.02 12.63
N VAL A 129 0.39 20.04 12.07
CA VAL A 129 1.57 19.40 12.67
C VAL A 129 1.95 20.05 14.00
N VAL A 130 1.93 21.38 14.09
CA VAL A 130 2.15 22.12 15.35
C VAL A 130 1.06 21.80 16.37
N GLU A 131 -0.20 21.78 15.94
CA GLU A 131 -1.34 21.45 16.81
C GLU A 131 -1.22 20.02 17.38
N CYS A 132 -0.83 19.05 16.55
CA CYS A 132 -0.64 17.66 16.98
C CYS A 132 0.51 17.52 17.97
N ALA A 133 1.62 18.23 17.74
CA ALA A 133 2.74 18.24 18.68
C ALA A 133 2.35 18.88 20.03
N TRP A 134 1.58 19.97 19.98
CA TRP A 134 1.04 20.61 21.19
C TRP A 134 0.15 19.64 21.98
N GLN A 135 -0.76 18.92 21.32
CA GLN A 135 -1.56 17.87 21.98
C GLN A 135 -0.68 16.79 22.61
N GLY A 136 0.41 16.39 21.95
CA GLY A 136 1.39 15.46 22.50
C GLY A 136 2.04 15.94 23.79
N THR A 137 2.38 17.24 23.87
CA THR A 137 2.92 17.83 25.11
C THR A 137 1.89 17.87 26.24
N GLN A 138 0.62 18.17 25.93
CA GLN A 138 -0.47 18.17 26.92
C GLN A 138 -0.78 16.77 27.47
N LEU A 139 -0.57 15.73 26.67
CA LEU A 139 -0.75 14.33 27.06
C LEU A 139 0.49 13.73 27.74
N GLU A 140 1.54 14.52 27.98
CA GLU A 140 2.85 14.08 28.50
C GLU A 140 3.52 12.99 27.64
N LEU A 141 3.15 12.92 26.35
CA LEU A 141 3.73 11.97 25.40
C LEU A 141 4.96 12.53 24.69
N LEU A 142 5.18 13.84 24.81
CA LEU A 142 6.35 14.54 24.30
C LEU A 142 7.06 15.31 25.41
N PRO A 143 8.39 15.49 25.31
CA PRO A 143 9.09 16.43 26.18
C PRO A 143 8.46 17.81 26.05
N SER A 144 8.30 18.54 27.15
CA SER A 144 7.79 19.91 27.15
C SER A 144 8.59 20.87 26.25
N LYS A 145 9.84 20.52 25.94
CA LYS A 145 10.73 21.24 25.02
C LYS A 145 10.35 21.09 23.54
N ALA A 146 9.50 20.13 23.18
CA ALA A 146 9.13 19.86 21.78
C ALA A 146 8.33 20.98 21.13
N VAL A 147 7.63 21.81 21.93
CA VAL A 147 6.94 23.00 21.46
C VAL A 147 7.21 24.15 22.42
N SER A 148 7.94 25.17 21.97
CA SER A 148 8.18 26.38 22.76
C SER A 148 7.14 27.45 22.43
N GLY A 149 6.44 27.94 23.46
CA GLY A 149 5.58 29.11 23.37
C GLY A 149 6.35 30.39 23.68
N ARG A 150 6.01 31.49 23.02
CA ARG A 150 6.43 32.83 23.46
C ARG A 150 5.67 33.12 24.75
N GLU A 151 6.38 33.16 25.86
CA GLU A 151 5.83 33.41 27.20
C GLU A 151 4.92 34.65 27.16
N ALA A 152 3.62 34.45 27.41
CA ALA A 152 2.67 35.54 27.44
C ALA A 152 3.02 36.45 28.62
N VAL A 153 3.13 37.76 28.35
CA VAL A 153 3.25 38.81 29.38
C VAL A 153 2.15 38.60 30.44
N ALA A 154 2.58 38.65 31.71
CA ALA A 154 1.97 38.09 32.92
C ALA A 154 0.43 38.25 33.10
N PRO A 155 -0.24 37.27 33.75
CA PRO A 155 -1.64 37.38 34.13
C PRO A 155 -1.83 38.12 35.48
N ALA A 156 -2.98 38.79 35.59
CA ALA A 156 -3.45 39.43 36.81
C ALA A 156 -3.91 38.42 37.89
N VAL A 157 -3.60 38.79 39.15
CA VAL A 157 -4.13 38.44 40.49
C VAL A 157 -5.05 37.20 40.64
N PRO A 158 -4.78 36.30 41.63
CA PRO A 158 -5.57 35.09 41.85
C PRO A 158 -6.87 35.34 42.62
N VAL A 159 -7.94 34.65 42.20
CA VAL A 159 -9.21 34.50 42.94
C VAL A 159 -9.13 33.23 43.81
N GLN A 160 -9.48 33.36 45.08
CA GLN A 160 -9.59 32.29 46.07
C GLN A 160 -10.74 31.33 45.74
N THR A 161 -10.47 30.03 45.69
CA THR A 161 -11.49 28.98 45.61
C THR A 161 -11.74 28.41 47.01
N GLN A 162 -12.98 28.57 47.50
CA GLN A 162 -13.47 27.93 48.71
C GLN A 162 -13.74 26.44 48.46
N ILE A 163 -13.30 25.60 49.40
CA ILE A 163 -13.55 24.17 49.47
C ILE A 163 -14.97 23.95 50.01
N GLN A 164 -15.81 23.24 49.26
CA GLN A 164 -17.12 22.78 49.72
C GLN A 164 -17.10 21.25 49.87
N THR A 165 -17.16 20.80 51.11
CA THR A 165 -17.24 19.40 51.55
C THR A 165 -18.59 18.76 51.22
N GLN A 166 -18.57 17.55 50.64
CA GLN A 166 -19.74 16.66 50.53
C GLN A 166 -19.89 15.76 51.77
N PRO A 167 -21.12 15.42 52.19
CA PRO A 167 -21.37 14.56 53.35
C PRO A 167 -21.42 13.06 53.00
N GLU A 168 -20.94 12.24 53.93
CA GLU A 168 -21.02 10.78 53.97
C GLU A 168 -22.46 10.26 54.10
N ILE A 169 -22.74 9.12 53.45
CA ILE A 169 -23.95 8.30 53.67
C ILE A 169 -23.51 6.90 54.16
N PRO A 170 -24.13 6.35 55.24
CA PRO A 170 -23.55 5.24 56.00
C PRO A 170 -24.01 3.83 55.58
N ASN A 171 -23.15 2.89 55.94
CA ASN A 171 -23.26 1.43 55.94
C ASN A 171 -24.51 0.85 56.67
N ARG A 172 -25.15 -0.14 56.04
CA ARG A 172 -25.93 -1.27 56.65
C ARG A 172 -26.30 -2.22 55.49
N ARG A 173 -26.27 -3.55 55.56
CA ARG A 173 -26.40 -4.50 56.68
C ARG A 173 -26.00 -5.90 56.17
N GLN A 174 -25.38 -6.71 57.03
CA GLN A 174 -25.13 -8.13 56.84
C GLN A 174 -26.44 -8.96 56.90
N ALA A 175 -26.53 -10.02 56.10
CA ALA A 175 -27.25 -11.27 56.38
C ALA A 175 -26.71 -12.34 55.40
N ARG A 176 -26.00 -13.37 55.86
CA ARG A 176 -26.41 -14.60 56.57
C ARG A 176 -26.41 -15.77 55.58
N VAL A 177 -25.36 -16.59 55.71
CA VAL A 177 -25.12 -17.87 55.05
C VAL A 177 -26.13 -18.89 55.57
N SER A 178 -26.66 -19.75 54.70
CA SER A 178 -27.35 -20.98 55.07
C SER A 178 -27.12 -22.04 54.00
N ASP A 179 -26.57 -23.16 54.45
CA ASP A 179 -26.38 -24.42 53.72
C ASP A 179 -27.70 -25.14 53.44
N ALA A 180 -27.78 -25.83 52.29
CA ALA A 180 -28.57 -27.04 52.03
C ALA A 180 -28.10 -27.65 50.69
N SER A 181 -27.37 -28.77 50.70
CA SER A 181 -27.87 -30.16 50.67
C SER A 181 -28.36 -30.65 49.29
N SER A 182 -27.45 -31.36 48.61
CA SER A 182 -27.59 -32.61 47.83
C SER A 182 -28.98 -33.11 47.38
N ALA A 183 -29.14 -33.35 46.07
CA ALA A 183 -29.63 -34.61 45.49
C ALA A 183 -29.35 -34.69 43.95
N PRO A 184 -29.13 -35.89 43.38
CA PRO A 184 -28.74 -36.09 41.98
C PRO A 184 -29.95 -36.38 41.08
N ILE A 185 -29.91 -35.94 39.81
CA ILE A 185 -30.87 -36.38 38.79
C ILE A 185 -30.21 -37.42 37.90
N ALA A 186 -30.73 -38.64 38.00
CA ALA A 186 -30.41 -39.79 37.18
C ALA A 186 -31.15 -39.76 35.84
N SER A 187 -30.42 -40.21 34.82
CA SER A 187 -30.79 -41.09 33.71
C SER A 187 -32.28 -41.46 33.51
N ALA A 188 -32.78 -41.20 32.31
CA ALA A 188 -33.90 -41.93 31.73
C ALA A 188 -33.60 -42.32 30.28
N THR A 189 -33.35 -43.61 30.09
CA THR A 189 -33.36 -44.40 28.86
C THR A 189 -34.79 -44.73 28.42
N ALA A 190 -35.07 -44.61 27.12
CA ALA A 190 -36.07 -45.38 26.35
C ALA A 190 -35.71 -45.16 24.86
N SER A 191 -35.27 -46.10 24.03
CA SER A 191 -35.68 -47.48 23.73
C SER A 191 -37.12 -47.63 23.23
N SER A 192 -37.32 -47.44 21.92
CA SER A 192 -38.36 -48.13 21.15
C SER A 192 -38.07 -48.09 19.64
N ALA A 193 -37.71 -49.25 19.09
CA ALA A 193 -37.99 -49.72 17.74
C ALA A 193 -38.59 -51.15 17.90
N PRO A 194 -39.13 -51.84 16.89
CA PRO A 194 -39.45 -51.47 15.50
C PRO A 194 -40.89 -51.88 15.07
N GLN A 195 -41.47 -51.25 14.03
CA GLN A 195 -42.51 -51.90 13.21
C GLN A 195 -42.45 -51.46 11.74
N THR A 196 -41.96 -52.40 10.92
CA THR A 196 -42.55 -52.97 9.69
C THR A 196 -43.38 -52.09 8.72
N ALA A 197 -42.87 -52.05 7.49
CA ALA A 197 -43.55 -52.13 6.19
C ALA A 197 -44.70 -51.16 5.84
N ARG A 198 -44.43 -50.31 4.83
CA ARG A 198 -45.32 -50.16 3.68
C ARG A 198 -44.57 -49.64 2.46
N SER A 199 -44.47 -50.52 1.46
CA SER A 199 -44.11 -50.21 0.08
C SER A 199 -45.14 -49.27 -0.52
N VAL A 200 -44.69 -48.19 -1.15
CA VAL A 200 -45.48 -47.44 -2.14
C VAL A 200 -44.58 -47.22 -3.34
N GLU A 201 -44.85 -47.99 -4.39
CA GLU A 201 -44.45 -47.71 -5.77
C GLU A 201 -44.81 -46.27 -6.12
N THR A 202 -43.86 -45.52 -6.65
CA THR A 202 -44.18 -44.32 -7.44
C THR A 202 -43.54 -44.46 -8.80
N SER A 203 -44.43 -44.64 -9.78
CA SER A 203 -44.16 -44.85 -11.18
C SER A 203 -43.35 -43.70 -11.79
N ILE A 204 -42.36 -44.11 -12.59
CA ILE A 204 -41.62 -43.27 -13.53
C ILE A 204 -42.59 -42.89 -14.65
N VAL A 205 -42.87 -41.59 -14.81
CA VAL A 205 -43.51 -41.04 -16.01
C VAL A 205 -42.42 -40.40 -16.85
N GLU A 206 -41.99 -41.17 -17.84
CA GLU A 206 -41.09 -40.78 -18.92
C GLU A 206 -41.84 -39.82 -19.85
N THR A 207 -41.46 -38.53 -19.82
CA THR A 207 -42.04 -37.52 -20.72
C THR A 207 -41.04 -37.26 -21.84
N SER A 208 -41.40 -37.75 -23.03
CA SER A 208 -40.68 -37.58 -24.29
C SER A 208 -40.84 -36.15 -24.83
N ILE A 209 -39.73 -35.53 -25.21
CA ILE A 209 -39.72 -34.29 -26.00
C ILE A 209 -39.05 -34.60 -27.36
N PRO A 210 -39.69 -34.28 -28.50
CA PRO A 210 -39.12 -34.54 -29.81
C PRO A 210 -38.16 -33.41 -30.22
N ALA A 211 -36.93 -33.78 -30.59
CA ALA A 211 -35.98 -32.90 -31.26
C ALA A 211 -36.24 -32.93 -32.78
N THR A 212 -36.56 -31.79 -33.37
CA THR A 212 -36.60 -31.58 -34.82
C THR A 212 -35.40 -30.71 -35.20
N ILE A 213 -34.44 -31.27 -35.94
CA ILE A 213 -33.38 -30.51 -36.62
C ILE A 213 -33.41 -30.88 -38.11
N PRO A 214 -33.47 -29.90 -39.03
CA PRO A 214 -33.56 -30.16 -40.45
C PRO A 214 -32.20 -30.50 -41.08
N LYS A 215 -32.32 -31.39 -42.06
CA LYS A 215 -31.31 -31.96 -42.96
C LYS A 215 -30.97 -30.94 -44.06
N ALA A 216 -29.68 -30.66 -44.29
CA ALA A 216 -29.20 -29.99 -45.49
C ALA A 216 -27.91 -30.66 -46.02
N ALA A 217 -27.79 -30.64 -47.34
CA ALA A 217 -27.09 -31.59 -48.21
C ALA A 217 -25.54 -31.48 -48.24
N PRO A 218 -24.84 -32.52 -48.74
CA PRO A 218 -23.39 -32.56 -48.84
C PRO A 218 -22.89 -31.95 -50.17
N VAL A 219 -21.81 -31.17 -50.11
CA VAL A 219 -21.03 -30.79 -51.29
C VAL A 219 -19.71 -31.56 -51.29
N SER A 220 -19.52 -32.24 -52.42
CA SER A 220 -18.41 -33.10 -52.80
C SER A 220 -17.16 -32.26 -53.14
N ALA A 221 -16.00 -32.65 -52.61
CA ALA A 221 -14.71 -32.27 -53.17
C ALA A 221 -13.68 -33.39 -52.93
N LYS A 222 -13.30 -34.03 -54.02
CA LYS A 222 -12.20 -35.00 -54.17
C LYS A 222 -10.85 -34.29 -54.05
N VAL A 223 -9.90 -34.82 -53.27
CA VAL A 223 -8.43 -34.72 -53.46
C VAL A 223 -7.77 -35.95 -52.77
N PRO A 224 -6.66 -36.52 -53.30
CA PRO A 224 -6.42 -37.95 -53.28
C PRO A 224 -5.55 -38.48 -52.13
N VAL A 225 -5.64 -39.80 -51.99
CA VAL A 225 -4.90 -40.73 -51.14
C VAL A 225 -3.44 -40.84 -51.60
N GLU A 226 -2.50 -40.75 -50.66
CA GLU A 226 -1.17 -41.35 -50.83
C GLU A 226 -0.63 -41.93 -49.50
N ALA A 227 -0.32 -43.23 -49.58
CA ALA A 227 0.62 -44.06 -48.83
C ALA A 227 0.55 -44.23 -47.29
N ALA A 228 0.31 -45.49 -46.95
CA ALA A 228 0.39 -46.20 -45.68
C ALA A 228 1.71 -46.06 -44.88
N ALA A 229 1.59 -46.14 -43.56
CA ALA A 229 2.57 -46.78 -42.68
C ALA A 229 1.92 -47.26 -41.36
N GLU A 230 1.77 -48.59 -41.27
CA GLU A 230 2.10 -49.45 -40.13
C GLU A 230 1.77 -49.02 -38.68
N ILE A 231 0.77 -49.69 -38.10
CA ILE A 231 0.45 -49.65 -36.67
C ILE A 231 1.40 -50.61 -35.94
N VAL A 232 2.35 -50.07 -35.19
CA VAL A 232 3.20 -50.83 -34.24
C VAL A 232 2.63 -50.66 -32.82
N ALA A 233 2.36 -51.79 -32.17
CA ALA A 233 1.90 -51.88 -30.78
C ALA A 233 2.95 -51.37 -29.78
N PRO A 234 2.55 -50.87 -28.59
CA PRO A 234 3.47 -50.26 -27.63
C PRO A 234 4.36 -51.32 -26.96
N GLN A 235 5.68 -51.24 -27.21
CA GLN A 235 6.68 -51.98 -26.44
C GLN A 235 6.93 -51.33 -25.07
N LYS A 236 7.00 -52.19 -24.06
CA LYS A 236 7.24 -51.92 -22.66
C LYS A 236 8.74 -51.61 -22.47
N ILE A 237 9.08 -50.33 -22.23
CA ILE A 237 10.46 -49.93 -21.94
C ILE A 237 10.79 -50.29 -20.48
N GLN A 238 11.61 -51.32 -20.28
CA GLN A 238 12.37 -51.52 -19.04
C GLN A 238 13.60 -50.62 -19.06
N ILE A 239 13.69 -49.70 -18.10
CA ILE A 239 14.88 -48.89 -17.87
C ILE A 239 15.78 -49.67 -16.91
N THR A 240 16.90 -50.17 -17.42
CA THR A 240 17.99 -50.75 -16.63
C THR A 240 18.92 -49.61 -16.22
N VAL A 241 19.02 -49.33 -14.92
CA VAL A 241 19.96 -48.36 -14.36
C VAL A 241 21.31 -49.08 -14.12
N PRO A 242 22.44 -48.61 -14.68
CA PRO A 242 23.74 -49.19 -14.37
C PRO A 242 24.23 -48.68 -13.00
N GLU A 243 24.47 -49.64 -12.11
CA GLU A 243 25.11 -49.50 -10.81
C GLU A 243 26.58 -49.09 -11.00
N LYS A 244 26.93 -47.87 -10.58
CA LYS A 244 28.30 -47.35 -10.62
C LYS A 244 28.92 -47.49 -9.23
N ALA A 245 30.01 -48.25 -9.18
CA ALA A 245 30.78 -48.60 -8.00
C ALA A 245 31.28 -47.38 -7.21
N ILE A 246 31.15 -47.48 -5.88
CA ILE A 246 31.69 -46.56 -4.87
C ILE A 246 33.12 -47.02 -4.53
N PRO A 247 34.17 -46.18 -4.67
CA PRO A 247 35.45 -46.48 -4.06
C PRO A 247 35.47 -46.09 -2.58
N ALA A 248 36.16 -46.91 -1.80
CA ALA A 248 36.25 -46.90 -0.35
C ALA A 248 36.84 -45.59 0.23
N VAL A 249 36.26 -45.19 1.37
CA VAL A 249 36.72 -44.10 2.23
C VAL A 249 37.91 -44.59 3.05
N SER A 250 39.09 -44.03 2.77
CA SER A 250 40.28 -44.15 3.64
C SER A 250 40.35 -43.01 4.64
N ALA A 251 40.87 -43.36 5.81
CA ALA A 251 40.92 -42.61 7.06
C ALA A 251 41.47 -41.17 6.99
N ILE A 252 40.86 -40.30 7.80
CA ILE A 252 41.33 -38.95 8.14
C ILE A 252 42.32 -39.06 9.31
N PRO A 253 43.58 -38.57 9.21
CA PRO A 253 44.41 -38.32 10.37
C PRO A 253 44.23 -36.90 10.93
N ALA A 254 44.57 -36.77 12.21
CA ALA A 254 44.34 -35.65 13.10
C ALA A 254 44.93 -34.30 12.64
N VAL A 255 44.21 -33.23 13.00
CA VAL A 255 44.61 -31.82 12.85
C VAL A 255 45.53 -31.43 14.01
N SER A 256 46.76 -31.03 13.66
CA SER A 256 47.66 -30.26 14.51
C SER A 256 47.61 -28.78 14.12
N ALA A 257 47.54 -27.88 15.10
CA ALA A 257 47.82 -26.45 14.96
C ALA A 257 49.25 -26.16 15.47
N PRO A 258 49.76 -24.91 15.39
CA PRO A 258 49.75 -23.94 14.30
C PRO A 258 51.19 -23.57 13.88
N ALA A 259 51.39 -23.07 12.65
CA ALA A 259 52.66 -22.47 12.25
C ALA A 259 52.46 -21.00 11.85
N SER A 260 53.19 -20.16 12.58
CA SER A 260 53.61 -18.79 12.32
C SER A 260 53.69 -18.40 10.85
N PHE A 261 53.04 -17.30 10.48
CA PHE A 261 53.30 -16.58 9.24
C PHE A 261 53.90 -15.21 9.52
N VAL A 262 54.87 -14.90 8.68
CA VAL A 262 55.90 -13.87 8.75
C VAL A 262 55.35 -12.51 8.34
N GLU A 263 55.81 -11.46 9.02
CA GLU A 263 55.73 -10.05 8.64
C GLU A 263 56.39 -9.81 7.28
N GLU A 264 55.64 -9.26 6.32
CA GLU A 264 56.23 -8.64 5.13
C GLU A 264 55.48 -7.35 4.76
N SER A 265 56.10 -6.24 5.18
CA SER A 265 56.33 -4.96 4.51
C SER A 265 55.31 -4.43 3.47
N ALA A 266 54.76 -3.26 3.79
CA ALA A 266 53.92 -2.41 2.96
C ALA A 266 54.63 -1.81 1.71
N PRO A 267 53.83 -1.27 0.76
CA PRO A 267 54.14 -0.02 0.09
C PRO A 267 53.16 1.10 0.50
N GLN A 268 53.75 2.26 0.77
CA GLN A 268 53.10 3.52 1.16
C GLN A 268 52.19 4.05 0.06
N GLY A 269 50.94 4.37 0.41
CA GLY A 269 49.98 5.11 -0.40
C GLY A 269 49.69 6.48 0.23
N GLU A 270 49.71 7.49 -0.62
CA GLU A 270 49.76 8.93 -0.39
C GLU A 270 48.52 9.50 0.34
N GLU A 271 48.74 10.14 1.49
CA GLU A 271 47.70 10.73 2.33
C GLU A 271 47.41 12.17 1.86
N VAL A 272 46.28 12.39 1.19
CA VAL A 272 45.80 13.74 0.83
C VAL A 272 45.29 14.44 2.09
N ARG A 273 46.15 15.25 2.71
CA ARG A 273 45.78 16.14 3.82
C ARG A 273 44.97 17.33 3.32
N ALA A 274 43.70 17.40 3.71
CA ALA A 274 42.92 18.63 3.62
C ALA A 274 43.52 19.71 4.53
N LYS A 275 43.89 20.86 3.96
CA LYS A 275 44.32 22.04 4.73
C LYS A 275 43.15 22.59 5.54
N VAL A 276 43.25 22.51 6.86
CA VAL A 276 42.37 23.22 7.80
C VAL A 276 42.72 24.71 7.76
N ILE A 277 41.74 25.53 7.35
CA ILE A 277 41.85 26.99 7.38
C ILE A 277 41.98 27.43 8.85
N THR A 278 43.02 28.20 9.14
CA THR A 278 43.28 28.66 10.51
C THR A 278 42.32 29.80 10.90
N ALA A 279 42.04 29.95 12.20
CA ALA A 279 41.18 31.02 12.71
C ALA A 279 41.66 32.44 12.31
N GLN A 280 42.96 32.60 12.01
CA GLN A 280 43.54 33.85 11.50
C GLN A 280 43.14 34.14 10.04
N GLU A 281 43.14 33.13 9.15
CA GLU A 281 42.69 33.31 7.76
C GLU A 281 41.19 33.61 7.68
N ALA A 282 40.39 33.04 8.58
CA ALA A 282 38.96 33.36 8.69
C ALA A 282 38.71 34.80 9.18
N ALA A 283 39.61 35.37 10.00
CA ALA A 283 39.52 36.75 10.46
C ALA A 283 39.96 37.76 9.39
N GLU A 284 40.96 37.41 8.57
CA GLU A 284 41.44 38.18 7.42
C GLU A 284 40.33 38.38 6.36
N ILE A 285 39.57 37.31 6.08
CA ILE A 285 38.45 37.33 5.13
C ILE A 285 37.30 38.21 5.62
N ARG A 286 37.06 38.28 6.94
CA ARG A 286 36.03 39.17 7.52
C ARG A 286 36.43 40.64 7.45
N ARG A 287 37.72 40.97 7.62
CA ARG A 287 38.22 42.35 7.44
C ARG A 287 38.01 42.88 6.04
N ARG A 288 38.24 42.05 5.01
CA ARG A 288 38.08 42.45 3.59
C ARG A 288 36.63 42.71 3.17
N ARG A 289 35.64 42.17 3.90
CA ARG A 289 34.21 42.41 3.61
C ARG A 289 33.63 43.66 4.30
N ALA A 290 34.29 44.18 5.33
CA ALA A 290 33.81 45.34 6.08
C ALA A 290 34.19 46.70 5.46
N SER A 291 34.99 46.71 4.39
CA SER A 291 35.61 47.94 3.85
C SER A 291 35.06 48.39 2.50
N ASN A 292 33.81 48.12 2.15
CA ASN A 292 33.23 48.59 0.88
C ASN A 292 31.87 49.28 1.10
N PRO A 293 31.81 50.63 1.18
CA PRO A 293 30.57 51.37 1.28
C PRO A 293 30.32 52.17 -0.02
N ASP A 294 29.40 51.69 -0.86
CA ASP A 294 28.74 52.44 -1.93
C ASP A 294 27.48 51.62 -2.30
N GLY A 295 26.25 52.12 -2.43
CA GLY A 295 25.76 53.47 -2.29
C GLY A 295 24.21 53.47 -2.40
N GLN A 296 23.64 54.48 -1.77
CA GLN A 296 22.40 55.21 -2.10
C GLN A 296 21.00 54.60 -1.92
N ALA A 297 20.28 55.30 -1.04
CA ALA A 297 18.84 55.35 -0.88
C ALA A 297 18.18 56.25 -1.95
N PHE A 298 16.89 55.99 -2.22
CA PHE A 298 15.92 57.04 -2.55
C PHE A 298 14.56 56.69 -1.92
N SER A 299 14.05 57.63 -1.11
CA SER A 299 12.68 57.66 -0.61
C SER A 299 11.75 58.25 -1.67
N THR A 300 10.45 57.92 -1.62
CA THR A 300 9.39 58.94 -1.57
C THR A 300 8.06 58.33 -1.10
N SER A 301 7.28 59.21 -0.48
CA SER A 301 6.05 59.02 0.29
C SER A 301 4.77 59.25 -0.52
N VAL A 302 3.63 59.28 0.20
CA VAL A 302 2.30 59.88 -0.08
C VAL A 302 1.27 58.89 -0.65
N ALA A 303 0.27 58.40 0.10
CA ALA A 303 -0.94 58.98 0.75
C ALA A 303 -2.21 59.00 -0.15
N GLY A 304 -3.38 58.75 0.47
CA GLY A 304 -4.74 58.87 -0.12
C GLY A 304 -5.49 57.52 -0.10
N ASP A 305 -6.39 57.15 0.81
CA ASP A 305 -7.59 57.79 1.41
C ASP A 305 -8.91 57.56 0.62
N GLY A 306 -9.98 57.19 1.34
CA GLY A 306 -11.39 57.14 0.90
C GLY A 306 -11.91 55.82 0.29
N SER A 307 -12.69 54.96 0.96
CA SER A 307 -14.09 55.10 1.43
C SER A 307 -15.16 54.49 0.50
N LEU A 308 -15.66 53.32 0.92
CA LEU A 308 -17.07 52.86 1.03
C LEU A 308 -18.15 53.43 0.07
N ALA A 309 -18.91 52.52 -0.58
CA ALA A 309 -20.37 52.45 -0.46
C ALA A 309 -21.03 51.22 -1.13
N THR A 310 -21.67 50.43 -0.27
CA THR A 310 -22.94 49.68 -0.40
C THR A 310 -23.79 49.77 -1.69
N ARG A 311 -24.34 48.65 -2.18
CA ARG A 311 -25.74 48.16 -1.95
C ARG A 311 -26.16 47.05 -2.94
N ARG A 312 -26.46 45.89 -2.36
CA ARG A 312 -27.62 44.96 -2.51
C ARG A 312 -28.50 44.85 -3.80
N PRO A 313 -29.21 43.71 -3.97
CA PRO A 313 -29.47 43.04 -5.24
C PRO A 313 -30.95 43.02 -5.68
N LYS A 314 -31.23 42.58 -6.92
CA LYS A 314 -32.53 42.07 -7.41
C LYS A 314 -32.27 40.94 -8.42
N SER A 315 -32.74 39.69 -8.25
CA SER A 315 -34.11 39.14 -8.27
C SER A 315 -34.80 39.17 -9.64
N ARG A 316 -34.85 38.02 -10.34
CA ARG A 316 -36.00 37.34 -11.00
C ARG A 316 -35.50 36.40 -12.11
N LYS A 317 -35.72 35.08 -11.99
CA LYS A 317 -36.84 34.25 -12.51
C LYS A 317 -36.80 34.07 -14.05
N GLY A 318 -36.69 32.80 -14.48
CA GLY A 318 -36.56 32.27 -15.87
C GLY A 318 -37.77 32.50 -16.77
N PRO A 319 -38.16 31.59 -17.70
CA PRO A 319 -37.46 30.46 -18.34
C PRO A 319 -37.70 30.37 -19.89
N MET A 320 -37.10 29.33 -20.51
CA MET A 320 -37.48 28.62 -21.76
C MET A 320 -37.26 29.23 -23.17
N SER A 321 -36.43 28.47 -23.92
CA SER A 321 -36.57 27.94 -25.29
C SER A 321 -37.00 28.83 -26.47
N ARG A 322 -36.16 28.83 -27.52
CA ARG A 322 -36.44 28.23 -28.84
C ARG A 322 -35.18 28.33 -29.72
N PHE A 323 -34.73 27.17 -30.19
CA PHE A 323 -33.75 27.06 -31.27
C PHE A 323 -34.47 27.34 -32.60
N SER A 324 -34.02 28.33 -33.36
CA SER A 324 -34.32 28.47 -34.78
C SER A 324 -33.01 28.39 -35.57
N VAL A 325 -32.99 27.48 -36.52
CA VAL A 325 -31.97 27.32 -37.57
C VAL A 325 -32.26 28.35 -38.66
N GLY A 326 -31.23 29.07 -39.12
CA GLY A 326 -31.33 29.90 -40.33
C GLY A 326 -30.32 31.04 -40.41
N ASP A 327 -29.53 30.98 -41.48
CA ASP A 327 -28.93 32.08 -42.24
C ASP A 327 -27.51 32.60 -41.93
N SER A 328 -26.67 32.30 -42.91
CA SER A 328 -25.30 32.71 -43.15
C SER A 328 -25.22 34.19 -43.53
N ALA A 329 -24.50 34.99 -42.74
CA ALA A 329 -24.10 36.35 -43.10
C ALA A 329 -22.58 36.51 -42.94
N PRO A 330 -21.92 37.36 -43.75
CA PRO A 330 -20.47 37.44 -43.84
C PRO A 330 -19.84 38.07 -42.58
N ILE A 331 -18.72 37.46 -42.13
CA ILE A 331 -17.99 37.82 -40.92
C ILE A 331 -17.25 39.16 -41.12
N PRO A 332 -17.50 40.20 -40.30
CA PRO A 332 -16.65 41.38 -40.27
C PRO A 332 -15.34 41.08 -39.53
N ARG A 333 -14.22 41.39 -40.20
CA ARG A 333 -12.86 41.35 -39.62
C ARG A 333 -12.74 42.40 -38.52
N GLY A 334 -12.18 42.00 -37.38
CA GLY A 334 -11.69 42.90 -36.34
C GLY A 334 -12.46 42.86 -35.01
N ARG A 335 -12.54 41.69 -34.35
CA ARG A 335 -12.84 41.65 -32.90
C ARG A 335 -11.54 41.69 -32.13
N LEU A 336 -11.24 42.85 -31.56
CA LEU A 336 -10.32 42.99 -30.43
C LEU A 336 -10.78 42.03 -29.33
N ILE A 337 -9.88 41.13 -28.92
CA ILE A 337 -10.11 40.19 -27.81
C ILE A 337 -10.47 41.04 -26.59
N SER A 338 -11.70 40.90 -26.08
CA SER A 338 -12.13 41.66 -24.90
C SER A 338 -11.17 41.41 -23.73
N PRO A 339 -10.91 42.41 -22.87
CA PRO A 339 -10.05 42.23 -21.69
C PRO A 339 -10.47 41.03 -20.82
N THR A 340 -11.78 40.76 -20.76
CA THR A 340 -12.36 39.58 -20.09
C THR A 340 -11.94 38.24 -20.70
N SER A 341 -11.85 38.14 -22.03
CA SER A 341 -11.35 36.93 -22.69
C SER A 341 -9.83 36.74 -22.52
N MET A 342 -9.08 37.83 -22.37
CA MET A 342 -7.64 37.77 -22.11
C MET A 342 -7.34 37.32 -20.66
N ASN A 343 -8.08 37.87 -19.68
CA ASN A 343 -7.97 37.44 -18.28
C ASN A 343 -8.37 35.98 -18.08
N LEU A 344 -9.39 35.51 -18.80
CA LEU A 344 -9.79 34.10 -18.77
C LEU A 344 -8.71 33.18 -19.35
N MET A 345 -8.07 33.58 -20.46
CA MET A 345 -6.93 32.86 -21.04
C MET A 345 -5.76 32.78 -20.06
N VAL A 346 -5.41 33.89 -19.40
CA VAL A 346 -4.33 33.93 -18.40
C VAL A 346 -4.64 33.02 -17.20
N ALA A 347 -5.87 33.04 -16.70
CA ALA A 347 -6.30 32.15 -15.62
C ALA A 347 -6.23 30.67 -16.02
N ILE A 348 -6.66 30.31 -17.24
CA ILE A 348 -6.58 28.94 -17.75
C ILE A 348 -5.12 28.50 -17.90
N VAL A 349 -4.26 29.35 -18.45
CA VAL A 349 -2.82 29.05 -18.57
C VAL A 349 -2.17 28.91 -17.18
N GLY A 350 -2.53 29.78 -16.23
CA GLY A 350 -2.06 29.69 -14.84
C GLY A 350 -2.46 28.36 -14.18
N VAL A 351 -3.73 27.95 -14.29
CA VAL A 351 -4.19 26.66 -13.74
C VAL A 351 -3.49 25.47 -14.41
N LEU A 352 -3.34 25.47 -15.74
CA LEU A 352 -2.66 24.41 -16.47
C LEU A 352 -1.16 24.33 -16.13
N LEU A 353 -0.50 25.46 -15.92
CA LEU A 353 0.89 25.52 -15.47
C LEU A 353 1.03 25.00 -14.04
N THR A 354 0.11 25.37 -13.14
CA THR A 354 0.12 24.92 -11.73
C THR A 354 -0.10 23.40 -11.63
N ILE A 355 -1.02 22.84 -12.43
CA ILE A 355 -1.24 21.38 -12.52
C ILE A 355 0.00 20.67 -13.08
N SER A 356 0.71 21.29 -14.02
CA SER A 356 1.95 20.74 -14.57
C SER A 356 3.07 20.72 -13.50
N ILE A 357 3.24 21.81 -12.75
CA ILE A 357 4.24 21.92 -11.66
C ILE A 357 3.93 20.98 -10.50
N GLN A 358 2.64 20.82 -10.13
CA GLN A 358 2.23 19.88 -9.09
C GLN A 358 2.60 18.42 -9.43
N ARG A 359 2.54 18.04 -10.72
CA ARG A 359 2.95 16.70 -11.16
C ARG A 359 4.46 16.46 -11.12
N PHE A 360 5.27 17.48 -11.40
CA PHE A 360 6.73 17.38 -11.35
C PHE A 360 7.28 17.29 -9.92
N ALA A 361 6.58 17.85 -8.93
CA ALA A 361 7.09 17.92 -7.56
C ALA A 361 6.57 16.81 -6.62
N SER A 362 5.82 15.85 -7.16
CA SER A 362 5.36 14.64 -6.45
C SER A 362 6.29 13.43 -6.61
N THR A 363 7.35 13.55 -7.42
CA THR A 363 8.49 12.64 -7.36
C THR A 363 9.29 13.01 -6.10
N PRO A 364 9.35 12.15 -5.07
CA PRO A 364 10.21 12.41 -3.93
C PRO A 364 11.64 12.58 -4.47
N ALA A 365 12.29 13.70 -4.14
CA ALA A 365 13.73 13.84 -4.33
C ALA A 365 14.38 12.76 -3.46
N VAL A 366 14.72 11.63 -4.07
CA VAL A 366 15.44 10.58 -3.38
C VAL A 366 16.86 11.09 -3.26
N ALA A 367 17.33 11.25 -2.03
CA ALA A 367 18.74 11.46 -1.78
C ALA A 367 19.48 10.21 -2.26
N THR A 368 19.98 10.25 -3.49
CA THR A 368 20.88 9.24 -4.03
C THR A 368 22.24 9.48 -3.43
N SER A 369 22.83 8.45 -2.86
CA SER A 369 24.20 8.49 -2.40
C SER A 369 25.13 8.77 -3.59
N VAL A 370 26.13 9.62 -3.36
CA VAL A 370 27.05 10.06 -4.41
C VAL A 370 27.79 8.84 -4.97
N GLY A 371 27.63 8.58 -6.27
CA GLY A 371 28.29 7.49 -6.98
C GLY A 371 27.49 6.19 -7.09
N ARG A 372 26.30 6.08 -6.51
CA ARG A 372 25.40 4.92 -6.71
C ARG A 372 24.36 5.22 -7.79
N THR A 373 24.05 4.21 -8.60
CA THR A 373 23.05 4.35 -9.68
C THR A 373 21.65 4.10 -9.12
N PRO A 374 20.71 5.06 -9.20
CA PRO A 374 19.36 4.86 -8.69
C PRO A 374 18.55 3.91 -9.59
N ILE A 375 17.77 3.03 -8.95
CA ILE A 375 16.83 2.13 -9.62
C ILE A 375 15.46 2.28 -8.96
N PHE A 376 14.49 2.79 -9.72
CA PHE A 376 13.13 3.00 -9.24
C PHE A 376 12.30 1.73 -9.41
N VAL A 377 11.82 1.18 -8.29
CA VAL A 377 11.01 -0.04 -8.26
C VAL A 377 9.58 0.31 -7.82
N ALA A 378 8.62 0.11 -8.70
CA ALA A 378 7.20 0.18 -8.37
C ALA A 378 6.68 -1.21 -8.00
N VAL A 379 6.17 -1.41 -6.78
CA VAL A 379 5.72 -2.71 -6.30
C VAL A 379 4.27 -2.66 -5.80
N SER A 380 3.53 -3.75 -6.00
CA SER A 380 2.19 -3.92 -5.42
C SER A 380 2.22 -3.89 -3.88
N PRO A 381 1.19 -3.34 -3.20
CA PRO A 381 1.28 -3.08 -1.77
C PRO A 381 1.43 -4.32 -0.89
N GLU A 382 0.95 -5.47 -1.34
CA GLU A 382 1.11 -6.76 -0.67
C GLU A 382 2.56 -7.26 -0.64
N MET A 383 3.38 -6.88 -1.63
CA MET A 383 4.79 -7.27 -1.75
C MET A 383 5.75 -6.27 -1.10
N GLU A 384 5.28 -5.06 -0.74
CA GLU A 384 6.11 -3.96 -0.20
C GLU A 384 7.02 -4.41 0.94
N GLY A 385 6.47 -5.03 1.99
CA GLY A 385 7.25 -5.44 3.16
C GLY A 385 8.33 -6.48 2.84
N ALA A 386 8.06 -7.37 1.90
CA ALA A 386 9.02 -8.37 1.45
C ALA A 386 10.14 -7.73 0.60
N LEU A 387 9.79 -6.78 -0.27
CA LEU A 387 10.74 -6.08 -1.13
C LEU A 387 11.66 -5.13 -0.34
N LEU A 388 11.14 -4.39 0.65
CA LEU A 388 11.98 -3.54 1.53
C LEU A 388 13.01 -4.37 2.31
N SER A 389 12.61 -5.58 2.71
CA SER A 389 13.51 -6.51 3.38
C SER A 389 14.56 -7.08 2.41
N ALA A 390 14.15 -7.38 1.17
CA ALA A 390 15.07 -7.84 0.12
C ALA A 390 16.06 -6.74 -0.31
N GLU A 391 15.60 -5.50 -0.45
CA GLU A 391 16.42 -4.31 -0.69
C GLU A 391 17.57 -4.22 0.32
N THR A 392 17.25 -4.26 1.61
CA THR A 392 18.26 -4.21 2.69
C THR A 392 19.28 -5.36 2.60
N GLY A 393 18.86 -6.53 2.09
CA GLY A 393 19.74 -7.66 1.85
C GLY A 393 20.61 -7.47 0.61
N TRP A 394 20.05 -6.91 -0.45
CA TRP A 394 20.73 -6.69 -1.73
C TRP A 394 21.82 -5.62 -1.62
N GLU A 395 21.55 -4.51 -0.94
CA GLU A 395 22.55 -3.44 -0.74
C GLU A 395 23.82 -3.89 -0.01
N LYS A 396 23.74 -5.02 0.69
CA LYS A 396 24.88 -5.64 1.39
C LYS A 396 25.70 -6.57 0.49
N THR A 397 25.23 -6.91 -0.71
CA THR A 397 26.02 -7.70 -1.66
C THR A 397 26.99 -6.80 -2.42
N PRO A 398 28.13 -7.35 -2.91
CA PRO A 398 29.08 -6.59 -3.72
C PRO A 398 28.45 -5.96 -4.98
N GLU A 399 27.43 -6.59 -5.54
CA GLU A 399 26.70 -6.05 -6.69
C GLU A 399 25.77 -4.91 -6.27
N GLY A 400 24.95 -5.11 -5.23
CA GLY A 400 23.95 -4.14 -4.78
C GLY A 400 24.55 -2.87 -4.16
N SER A 401 25.79 -2.91 -3.66
CA SER A 401 26.48 -1.72 -3.14
C SER A 401 26.70 -0.62 -4.18
N ASN A 402 26.55 -0.90 -5.47
CA ASN A 402 26.70 0.09 -6.55
C ASN A 402 25.38 0.78 -6.94
N PHE A 403 24.26 0.38 -6.34
CA PHE A 403 22.92 0.81 -6.75
C PHE A 403 22.12 1.32 -5.56
N ASP A 404 21.38 2.41 -5.76
CA ASP A 404 20.39 2.87 -4.78
C ASP A 404 19.01 2.38 -5.23
N LEU A 405 18.47 1.37 -4.57
CA LEU A 405 17.12 0.91 -4.87
C LEU A 405 16.10 1.89 -4.25
N VAL A 406 15.02 2.19 -4.97
CA VAL A 406 13.94 3.04 -4.47
C VAL A 406 12.63 2.29 -4.63
N VAL A 407 12.25 1.56 -3.58
CA VAL A 407 10.99 0.80 -3.58
C VAL A 407 9.82 1.72 -3.26
N GLN A 408 8.84 1.78 -4.16
CA GLN A 408 7.59 2.51 -3.99
C GLN A 408 6.39 1.57 -4.10
N SER A 409 5.62 1.52 -3.02
CA SER A 409 4.34 0.83 -2.95
C SER A 409 3.29 1.60 -3.77
N VAL A 410 2.78 0.99 -4.83
CA VAL A 410 1.76 1.56 -5.71
C VAL A 410 0.72 0.51 -6.06
N SER A 411 -0.54 0.92 -6.20
CA SER A 411 -1.56 0.02 -6.75
C SER A 411 -1.15 -0.46 -8.14
N SER A 412 -1.44 -1.71 -8.53
CA SER A 412 -1.09 -2.21 -9.86
C SER A 412 -1.66 -1.36 -11.00
N ARG A 413 -2.83 -0.75 -10.78
CA ARG A 413 -3.44 0.22 -11.70
C ARG A 413 -2.62 1.49 -11.85
N ASP A 414 -2.12 2.04 -10.75
CA ASP A 414 -1.26 3.22 -10.78
C ASP A 414 0.13 2.89 -11.30
N GLY A 415 0.66 1.70 -10.97
CA GLY A 415 1.87 1.13 -11.56
C GLY A 415 1.77 1.05 -13.08
N LEU A 416 0.67 0.50 -13.62
CA LEU A 416 0.38 0.49 -15.05
C LEU A 416 0.38 1.91 -15.65
N ARG A 417 -0.30 2.86 -14.99
CA ARG A 417 -0.34 4.26 -15.45
C ARG A 417 1.05 4.89 -15.45
N ARG A 418 1.91 4.58 -14.49
CA ARG A 418 3.29 5.08 -14.41
C ARG A 418 4.18 4.41 -15.47
N ALA A 419 4.08 3.10 -15.63
CA ALA A 419 4.80 2.34 -16.64
C ALA A 419 4.49 2.79 -18.07
N LEU A 420 3.23 3.18 -18.35
CA LEU A 420 2.82 3.70 -19.66
C LEU A 420 3.13 5.20 -19.87
N LYS A 421 3.55 5.93 -18.83
CA LYS A 421 3.97 7.35 -18.97
C LYS A 421 5.40 7.42 -19.47
N ALA A 422 5.72 8.46 -20.24
CA ALA A 422 7.11 8.75 -20.62
C ALA A 422 7.76 9.63 -19.53
N GLY A 423 9.08 9.59 -19.43
CA GLY A 423 9.88 10.48 -18.60
C GLY A 423 10.20 9.93 -17.21
N GLU A 424 10.60 10.83 -16.32
CA GLU A 424 11.20 10.54 -15.01
C GLU A 424 10.28 9.80 -14.03
N ALA A 425 8.96 9.85 -14.23
CA ALA A 425 7.99 9.15 -13.38
C ALA A 425 7.80 7.66 -13.73
N MET A 426 8.43 7.19 -14.81
CA MET A 426 8.39 5.78 -15.22
C MET A 426 9.36 4.97 -14.35
N PRO A 427 8.89 3.92 -13.65
CA PRO A 427 9.78 3.07 -12.86
C PRO A 427 10.68 2.25 -13.78
N ASP A 428 11.89 1.92 -13.32
CA ASP A 428 12.81 1.04 -14.04
C ASP A 428 12.39 -0.43 -13.90
N VAL A 429 11.78 -0.77 -12.76
CA VAL A 429 11.18 -2.08 -12.46
C VAL A 429 9.73 -1.90 -12.00
N TRP A 430 8.83 -2.72 -12.51
CA TRP A 430 7.46 -2.81 -12.03
C TRP A 430 7.11 -4.26 -11.63
N ILE A 431 6.64 -4.45 -10.40
CA ILE A 431 6.20 -5.74 -9.85
C ILE A 431 4.71 -5.63 -9.50
N PRO A 432 3.79 -5.85 -10.45
CA PRO A 432 2.36 -5.78 -10.18
C PRO A 432 1.89 -6.90 -9.27
N SER A 433 0.63 -6.82 -8.88
CA SER A 433 -0.07 -7.85 -8.11
C SER A 433 -0.27 -9.15 -8.92
N ASP A 434 -0.39 -9.04 -10.24
CA ASP A 434 -0.73 -10.17 -11.12
C ASP A 434 -0.31 -9.90 -12.58
N ALA A 435 -0.04 -10.98 -13.33
CA ALA A 435 0.34 -10.96 -14.74
C ALA A 435 -0.73 -10.40 -15.70
N THR A 436 -1.99 -10.35 -15.30
CA THR A 436 -3.05 -9.65 -16.05
C THR A 436 -2.73 -8.17 -16.26
N TRP A 437 -2.01 -7.53 -15.34
CA TRP A 437 -1.56 -6.15 -15.51
C TRP A 437 -0.50 -6.00 -16.60
N VAL A 438 0.35 -7.03 -16.78
CA VAL A 438 1.34 -7.08 -17.86
C VAL A 438 0.66 -7.26 -19.21
N GLU A 439 -0.37 -8.11 -19.29
CA GLU A 439 -1.22 -8.24 -20.49
C GLU A 439 -1.85 -6.90 -20.86
N LEU A 440 -2.42 -6.19 -19.88
CA LEU A 440 -3.04 -4.89 -20.11
C LEU A 440 -2.01 -3.81 -20.49
N TYR A 441 -0.81 -3.86 -19.92
CA TYR A 441 0.31 -3.03 -20.35
C TYR A 441 0.64 -3.31 -21.81
N ASN A 442 0.88 -4.56 -22.21
CA ASN A 442 1.27 -4.92 -23.57
C ASN A 442 0.22 -4.49 -24.60
N GLN A 443 -1.07 -4.69 -24.32
CA GLN A 443 -2.16 -4.21 -25.16
C GLN A 443 -2.15 -2.68 -25.38
N LYS A 444 -1.75 -1.90 -24.37
CA LYS A 444 -1.67 -0.43 -24.43
C LYS A 444 -0.34 0.04 -25.01
N ALA A 445 0.76 -0.65 -24.70
CA ALA A 445 2.11 -0.34 -25.15
C ALA A 445 2.19 -0.37 -26.67
N THR A 446 1.64 -1.39 -27.33
CA THR A 446 1.60 -1.47 -28.81
C THR A 446 0.88 -0.27 -29.42
N LYS A 447 -0.25 0.16 -28.84
CA LYS A 447 -1.00 1.34 -29.32
C LYS A 447 -0.23 2.65 -29.12
N LEU A 448 0.59 2.72 -28.07
CA LEU A 448 1.44 3.86 -27.74
C LEU A 448 2.83 3.77 -28.38
N LYS A 449 3.08 2.79 -29.26
CA LYS A 449 4.39 2.52 -29.89
C LYS A 449 5.52 2.37 -28.85
N ARG A 450 5.23 1.68 -27.76
CA ARG A 450 6.17 1.31 -26.70
C ARG A 450 6.55 -0.15 -26.79
N GLU A 451 7.68 -0.46 -26.22
CA GLU A 451 8.12 -1.83 -26.04
C GLU A 451 7.18 -2.60 -25.11
N THR A 452 6.88 -3.83 -25.51
CA THR A 452 6.10 -4.78 -24.72
C THR A 452 7.00 -5.44 -23.70
N ILE A 453 6.48 -5.65 -22.50
CA ILE A 453 7.16 -6.41 -21.46
C ILE A 453 7.06 -7.90 -21.83
N VAL A 454 8.20 -8.56 -21.90
CA VAL A 454 8.29 -10.01 -21.80
C VAL A 454 8.52 -10.32 -20.32
N SER A 455 7.53 -10.90 -19.67
CA SER A 455 7.66 -11.42 -18.31
C SER A 455 7.36 -12.90 -18.37
N ASP A 456 8.41 -13.69 -18.39
CA ASP A 456 8.40 -15.14 -18.43
C ASP A 456 8.35 -15.75 -17.03
N GLU A 457 8.81 -15.03 -16.00
CA GLU A 457 8.95 -15.60 -14.68
C GLU A 457 8.45 -14.73 -13.51
N PHE A 458 7.75 -15.39 -12.59
CA PHE A 458 7.23 -14.81 -11.35
C PHE A 458 8.31 -14.73 -10.25
N ILE A 459 8.22 -13.77 -9.33
CA ILE A 459 9.10 -13.71 -8.14
C ILE A 459 8.46 -14.42 -6.96
N ALA A 460 7.13 -14.35 -6.86
CA ALA A 460 6.36 -14.86 -5.75
C ALA A 460 4.93 -15.13 -6.21
N GLN A 461 4.27 -16.10 -5.57
CA GLN A 461 2.85 -16.36 -5.80
C GLN A 461 2.09 -16.37 -4.47
N SER A 462 0.82 -15.96 -4.48
CA SER A 462 -0.10 -16.12 -3.36
C SER A 462 -1.50 -16.47 -3.84
N PRO A 463 -2.01 -17.67 -3.51
CA PRO A 463 -3.41 -18.04 -3.68
C PRO A 463 -4.39 -17.02 -3.09
N MET A 464 -5.52 -16.85 -3.77
CA MET A 464 -6.73 -16.28 -3.20
C MET A 464 -7.46 -17.35 -2.37
N VAL A 465 -7.74 -17.02 -1.12
CA VAL A 465 -8.36 -17.93 -0.14
C VAL A 465 -9.47 -17.22 0.62
N LEU A 466 -10.37 -17.99 1.23
CA LEU A 466 -11.28 -17.49 2.26
C LEU A 466 -10.61 -17.66 3.62
N LEU A 467 -10.48 -16.56 4.36
CA LEU A 467 -9.97 -16.54 5.72
C LEU A 467 -11.11 -16.42 6.70
N ALA A 468 -11.02 -17.12 7.83
CA ALA A 468 -11.97 -17.01 8.91
C ALA A 468 -11.24 -16.95 10.25
N ARG A 469 -11.79 -16.21 11.22
CA ARG A 469 -11.37 -16.37 12.62
C ARG A 469 -11.78 -17.75 13.12
N SER A 470 -10.92 -18.43 13.85
CA SER A 470 -11.21 -19.78 14.33
C SER A 470 -12.49 -19.87 15.16
N GLU A 471 -12.76 -18.89 16.02
CA GLU A 471 -14.00 -18.85 16.80
C GLU A 471 -15.27 -18.55 15.96
N ARG A 472 -15.11 -18.15 14.69
CA ARG A 472 -16.20 -17.89 13.73
C ARG A 472 -16.21 -18.88 12.56
N ALA A 473 -15.36 -19.90 12.58
CA ALA A 473 -15.23 -20.88 11.49
C ALA A 473 -16.15 -22.11 11.64
N GLY A 474 -17.01 -22.18 12.68
CA GLY A 474 -17.82 -23.36 12.99
C GLY A 474 -18.63 -23.90 11.80
N VAL A 475 -19.39 -23.02 11.12
CA VAL A 475 -20.17 -23.39 9.91
C VAL A 475 -19.27 -23.84 8.76
N LEU A 476 -18.10 -23.23 8.60
CA LEU A 476 -17.15 -23.63 7.55
C LEU A 476 -16.51 -24.99 7.85
N ARG A 477 -16.19 -25.32 9.11
CA ARG A 477 -15.68 -26.66 9.46
C ARG A 477 -16.71 -27.75 9.25
N GLU A 478 -17.98 -27.47 9.56
CA GLU A 478 -19.08 -28.40 9.33
C GLU A 478 -19.26 -28.70 7.83
N LEU A 479 -19.30 -27.65 7.01
CA LEU A 479 -19.56 -27.77 5.57
C LEU A 479 -18.35 -28.14 4.73
N PHE A 480 -17.16 -27.72 5.15
CA PHE A 480 -15.89 -27.85 4.44
C PHE A 480 -14.81 -28.41 5.38
N PRO A 481 -14.97 -29.63 5.93
CA PRO A 481 -14.05 -30.19 6.92
C PRO A 481 -12.63 -30.38 6.38
N SER A 482 -12.48 -30.51 5.06
CA SER A 482 -11.18 -30.58 4.42
C SER A 482 -10.50 -29.21 4.25
N HIS A 483 -11.13 -28.09 4.61
CA HIS A 483 -10.69 -26.73 4.24
C HIS A 483 -10.69 -26.45 2.73
N GLN A 484 -11.48 -27.20 1.96
CA GLN A 484 -11.71 -26.97 0.53
C GLN A 484 -13.17 -26.58 0.28
N ILE A 485 -13.38 -25.42 -0.30
CA ILE A 485 -14.71 -24.98 -0.75
C ILE A 485 -14.98 -25.64 -2.12
N THR A 486 -16.15 -26.24 -2.26
CA THR A 486 -16.53 -27.02 -3.45
C THR A 486 -17.10 -26.17 -4.57
N SER A 487 -17.84 -25.11 -4.24
CA SER A 487 -18.36 -24.12 -5.20
C SER A 487 -18.60 -22.76 -4.53
N TRP A 488 -18.64 -21.69 -5.32
CA TRP A 488 -19.08 -20.37 -4.85
C TRP A 488 -20.53 -20.42 -4.37
N SER A 489 -21.40 -21.20 -5.02
CA SER A 489 -22.77 -21.42 -4.54
C SER A 489 -22.81 -22.06 -3.13
N ALA A 490 -21.93 -23.03 -2.85
CA ALA A 490 -21.81 -23.63 -1.52
C ALA A 490 -21.32 -22.61 -0.48
N LEU A 491 -20.32 -21.78 -0.83
CA LEU A 491 -19.86 -20.70 0.04
C LEU A 491 -20.97 -19.67 0.30
N ARG A 492 -21.75 -19.29 -0.71
CA ARG A 492 -22.88 -18.36 -0.54
C ARG A 492 -23.89 -18.88 0.49
N SER A 493 -24.21 -20.17 0.43
CA SER A 493 -25.08 -20.83 1.40
C SER A 493 -24.46 -20.87 2.80
N ALA A 494 -23.15 -21.09 2.91
CA ALA A 494 -22.44 -21.03 4.18
C ALA A 494 -22.47 -19.62 4.80
N ILE A 495 -22.29 -18.57 3.98
CA ILE A 495 -22.35 -17.18 4.42
C ILE A 495 -23.72 -16.86 5.01
N ALA A 496 -24.79 -17.21 4.30
CA ALA A 496 -26.16 -17.00 4.77
C ALA A 496 -26.45 -17.67 6.13
N ARG A 497 -25.75 -18.77 6.45
CA ARG A 497 -25.86 -19.48 7.73
C ARG A 497 -24.96 -18.94 8.84
N GLY A 498 -23.74 -18.49 8.48
CA GLY A 498 -22.66 -18.36 9.45
C GLY A 498 -21.96 -17.00 9.49
N ALA A 499 -22.09 -16.18 8.46
CA ALA A 499 -21.39 -14.89 8.34
C ALA A 499 -22.23 -13.85 7.60
N ALA A 500 -23.56 -13.91 7.73
CA ALA A 500 -24.45 -12.94 7.11
C ALA A 500 -24.12 -11.52 7.62
N GLY A 501 -23.96 -10.57 6.72
CA GLY A 501 -23.50 -9.20 7.03
C GLY A 501 -22.01 -9.07 7.45
N HIS A 502 -21.24 -10.16 7.42
CA HIS A 502 -19.87 -10.22 7.94
C HIS A 502 -18.83 -10.79 6.97
N LEU A 503 -19.14 -10.89 5.68
CA LEU A 503 -18.18 -11.27 4.64
C LEU A 503 -17.39 -10.06 4.15
N GLY A 504 -16.06 -10.11 4.17
CA GLY A 504 -15.22 -9.09 3.57
C GLY A 504 -14.84 -9.40 2.13
N LEU A 505 -15.19 -8.51 1.20
CA LEU A 505 -14.66 -8.44 -0.16
C LEU A 505 -14.01 -7.07 -0.36
N ALA A 506 -12.79 -7.03 -0.88
CA ALA A 506 -12.12 -5.78 -1.19
C ALA A 506 -12.77 -5.09 -2.42
N ASP A 507 -12.62 -3.77 -2.50
CA ASP A 507 -13.13 -2.95 -3.61
C ASP A 507 -12.44 -3.35 -4.93
N PRO A 508 -13.16 -3.84 -5.95
CA PRO A 508 -12.58 -4.33 -7.19
C PRO A 508 -12.06 -3.19 -8.10
N GLN A 509 -12.42 -1.93 -7.83
CA GLN A 509 -11.88 -0.78 -8.57
C GLN A 509 -10.54 -0.29 -8.02
N LYS A 510 -10.25 -0.64 -6.76
CA LYS A 510 -9.06 -0.19 -6.02
C LYS A 510 -8.05 -1.30 -5.77
N THR A 511 -8.51 -2.55 -5.67
CA THR A 511 -7.67 -3.71 -5.32
C THR A 511 -7.81 -4.84 -6.33
N GLU A 512 -6.70 -5.51 -6.63
CA GLU A 512 -6.70 -6.66 -7.52
C GLU A 512 -7.43 -7.84 -6.90
N SER A 513 -7.17 -8.18 -5.63
CA SER A 513 -7.88 -9.27 -4.94
C SER A 513 -9.41 -9.16 -5.02
N GLY A 514 -9.97 -7.95 -4.94
CA GLY A 514 -11.40 -7.70 -5.07
C GLY A 514 -11.91 -8.01 -6.48
N ALA A 515 -11.10 -7.69 -7.49
CA ALA A 515 -11.41 -7.98 -8.89
C ALA A 515 -11.24 -9.48 -9.21
N LEU A 516 -10.16 -10.12 -8.73
CA LEU A 516 -9.91 -11.55 -8.89
C LEU A 516 -10.97 -12.42 -8.21
N ALA A 517 -11.42 -12.04 -7.00
CA ALA A 517 -12.49 -12.76 -6.31
C ALA A 517 -13.77 -12.79 -7.15
N ARG A 518 -14.17 -11.63 -7.69
CA ARG A 518 -15.37 -11.51 -8.54
C ARG A 518 -15.18 -12.14 -9.91
N PHE A 519 -13.97 -12.13 -10.47
CA PHE A 519 -13.63 -12.88 -11.67
C PHE A 519 -13.81 -14.39 -11.44
N SER A 520 -13.30 -14.93 -10.33
CA SER A 520 -13.46 -16.34 -9.99
C SER A 520 -14.93 -16.74 -9.84
N MET A 521 -15.74 -15.88 -9.21
CA MET A 521 -17.20 -16.05 -9.11
C MET A 521 -17.88 -16.02 -10.48
N ALA A 522 -17.58 -15.02 -11.32
CA ALA A 522 -18.15 -14.85 -12.65
C ALA A 522 -17.84 -16.04 -13.56
N ARG A 523 -16.63 -16.58 -13.46
CA ARG A 523 -16.21 -17.77 -14.20
C ARG A 523 -17.03 -18.99 -13.80
N GLU A 524 -17.14 -19.32 -12.51
CA GLU A 524 -17.92 -20.48 -12.07
C GLU A 524 -19.37 -20.36 -12.56
N TRP A 525 -20.00 -19.21 -12.27
CA TRP A 525 -21.37 -18.92 -12.68
C TRP A 525 -21.57 -18.99 -14.20
N GLY A 526 -20.59 -18.50 -14.97
CA GLY A 526 -20.58 -18.53 -16.43
C GLY A 526 -20.36 -19.93 -17.01
N SER A 527 -19.49 -20.73 -16.40
CA SER A 527 -19.14 -22.07 -16.88
C SER A 527 -20.34 -23.01 -16.87
N GLU A 528 -21.20 -22.92 -15.85
CA GLU A 528 -22.49 -23.63 -15.77
C GLU A 528 -23.46 -23.25 -16.89
N ARG A 529 -23.20 -22.13 -17.58
CA ARG A 529 -24.07 -21.53 -18.60
C ARG A 529 -23.40 -21.40 -19.97
N GLY A 530 -22.18 -21.93 -20.14
CA GLY A 530 -21.40 -21.78 -21.37
C GLY A 530 -21.01 -20.34 -21.71
N LEU A 531 -20.86 -19.46 -20.71
CA LEU A 531 -20.51 -18.04 -20.89
C LEU A 531 -19.09 -17.75 -20.41
N SER A 532 -18.36 -16.91 -21.16
CA SER A 532 -17.05 -16.42 -20.73
C SER A 532 -17.21 -15.35 -19.62
N PRO A 533 -16.22 -15.20 -18.71
CA PRO A 533 -16.30 -14.21 -17.63
C PRO A 533 -16.57 -12.78 -18.10
N ALA A 534 -16.02 -12.39 -19.26
CA ALA A 534 -16.25 -11.07 -19.86
C ALA A 534 -17.70 -10.84 -20.29
N VAL A 535 -18.39 -11.89 -20.75
CA VAL A 535 -19.82 -11.84 -21.09
C VAL A 535 -20.67 -11.83 -19.81
N VAL A 536 -20.32 -12.66 -18.83
CA VAL A 536 -20.97 -12.72 -17.51
C VAL A 536 -20.96 -11.37 -16.81
N ALA A 537 -19.88 -10.60 -16.90
CA ALA A 537 -19.80 -9.26 -16.30
C ALA A 537 -20.93 -8.31 -16.76
N LYS A 538 -21.53 -8.53 -17.93
CA LYS A 538 -22.60 -7.70 -18.51
C LYS A 538 -24.02 -8.21 -18.20
N ARG A 539 -24.13 -9.36 -17.52
CA ARG A 539 -25.38 -10.09 -17.29
C ARG A 539 -26.06 -9.66 -15.98
N ALA A 540 -27.30 -9.20 -16.05
CA ALA A 540 -28.03 -8.72 -14.87
C ALA A 540 -28.30 -9.82 -13.82
N ASP A 541 -28.54 -11.05 -14.27
CA ASP A 541 -28.75 -12.24 -13.47
C ASP A 541 -27.49 -12.68 -12.71
N PHE A 542 -26.29 -12.50 -13.28
CA PHE A 542 -25.04 -12.69 -12.55
C PHE A 542 -24.95 -11.74 -11.36
N TRP A 543 -25.19 -10.44 -11.57
CA TRP A 543 -25.12 -9.47 -10.48
C TRP A 543 -26.23 -9.66 -9.45
N LYS A 544 -27.42 -10.13 -9.85
CA LYS A 544 -28.47 -10.55 -8.91
C LYS A 544 -28.01 -11.73 -8.05
N TRP A 545 -27.32 -12.70 -8.64
CA TRP A 545 -26.73 -13.82 -7.89
C TRP A 545 -25.58 -13.36 -6.98
N MET A 546 -24.77 -12.40 -7.43
CA MET A 546 -23.61 -11.86 -6.72
C MET A 546 -24.00 -10.97 -5.54
N ALA A 547 -25.16 -10.31 -5.59
CA ALA A 547 -25.72 -9.57 -4.45
C ALA A 547 -25.81 -10.42 -3.17
N GLY A 548 -26.00 -11.73 -3.28
CA GLY A 548 -25.96 -12.63 -2.11
C GLY A 548 -24.60 -12.68 -1.39
N PHE A 549 -23.51 -12.18 -1.98
CA PHE A 549 -22.24 -11.95 -1.30
C PHE A 549 -22.11 -10.50 -0.83
N GLU A 550 -22.44 -9.53 -1.68
CA GLU A 550 -22.25 -8.10 -1.39
C GLU A 550 -23.22 -7.56 -0.33
N ASP A 551 -24.46 -8.04 -0.31
CA ASP A 551 -25.43 -7.70 0.74
C ASP A 551 -24.96 -8.20 2.12
N ASN A 552 -24.00 -9.13 2.13
CA ASN A 552 -23.35 -9.64 3.33
C ASN A 552 -22.01 -8.95 3.62
N ALA A 553 -21.64 -7.91 2.87
CA ALA A 553 -20.39 -7.18 3.06
C ALA A 553 -20.61 -5.80 3.71
N PRO A 554 -20.04 -5.52 4.90
CA PRO A 554 -20.33 -4.29 5.65
C PRO A 554 -19.78 -3.01 5.00
N SER A 555 -18.86 -3.12 4.05
CA SER A 555 -18.44 -2.10 3.08
C SER A 555 -17.18 -2.62 2.37
N ALA A 556 -17.00 -2.34 1.09
CA ALA A 556 -15.78 -2.71 0.40
C ALA A 556 -14.57 -1.88 0.88
N MET A 557 -13.58 -2.54 1.47
CA MET A 557 -12.34 -1.90 1.93
C MET A 557 -11.44 -1.54 0.73
N ALA A 558 -10.73 -0.42 0.83
CA ALA A 558 -9.85 0.07 -0.23
C ALA A 558 -8.54 -0.73 -0.36
N ARG A 559 -8.15 -1.51 0.66
CA ARG A 559 -6.96 -2.38 0.67
C ARG A 559 -7.29 -3.70 1.35
N THR A 560 -6.79 -4.79 0.76
CA THR A 560 -6.99 -6.17 1.26
C THR A 560 -6.30 -6.39 2.59
N GLY A 561 -5.04 -5.93 2.72
CA GLY A 561 -4.29 -6.04 3.97
C GLY A 561 -4.99 -5.36 5.15
N ASP A 562 -5.65 -4.21 4.93
CA ASP A 562 -6.40 -3.51 5.97
C ASP A 562 -7.66 -4.29 6.39
N MET A 563 -8.32 -4.93 5.43
CA MET A 563 -9.47 -5.81 5.69
C MET A 563 -9.06 -7.04 6.50
N VAL A 564 -7.94 -7.69 6.15
CA VAL A 564 -7.41 -8.83 6.92
C VAL A 564 -6.94 -8.39 8.30
N LYS A 565 -6.27 -7.23 8.42
CA LYS A 565 -5.87 -6.65 9.72
C LYS A 565 -7.08 -6.48 10.64
N ASP A 566 -8.13 -5.82 10.17
CA ASP A 566 -9.35 -5.58 10.96
C ASP A 566 -10.02 -6.90 11.38
N MET A 567 -10.13 -7.88 10.46
CA MET A 567 -10.64 -9.21 10.79
C MET A 567 -9.76 -9.90 11.85
N ALA A 568 -8.44 -9.96 11.65
CA ALA A 568 -7.52 -10.71 12.49
C ALA A 568 -7.35 -10.09 13.89
N GLN A 569 -7.46 -8.77 14.01
CA GLN A 569 -7.46 -8.08 15.29
C GLN A 569 -8.84 -8.11 15.96
N GLY A 570 -9.92 -8.30 15.19
CA GLY A 570 -11.29 -8.29 15.70
C GLY A 570 -11.73 -6.90 16.17
N THR A 571 -11.07 -5.85 15.69
CA THR A 571 -11.21 -4.46 16.16
C THR A 571 -12.63 -3.91 16.00
N THR A 572 -13.23 -4.16 14.85
CA THR A 572 -14.57 -3.62 14.54
C THR A 572 -15.67 -4.66 14.64
N GLY A 573 -15.32 -5.95 14.75
CA GLY A 573 -16.26 -7.06 14.63
C GLY A 573 -16.96 -7.15 13.26
N ARG A 574 -16.62 -6.28 12.30
CA ARG A 574 -17.28 -6.16 10.99
C ARG A 574 -17.09 -7.41 10.15
N PHE A 575 -15.89 -7.96 10.14
CA PHE A 575 -15.56 -9.11 9.30
C PHE A 575 -15.41 -10.38 10.15
N TRP A 576 -16.12 -11.42 9.76
CA TRP A 576 -15.95 -12.75 10.32
C TRP A 576 -15.15 -13.62 9.36
N TRP A 577 -15.47 -13.54 8.07
CA TRP A 577 -14.74 -14.18 7.00
C TRP A 577 -14.33 -13.13 5.96
N VAL A 578 -13.18 -13.29 5.30
CA VAL A 578 -12.72 -12.39 4.23
C VAL A 578 -12.10 -13.16 3.09
N VAL A 579 -12.28 -12.71 1.85
CA VAL A 579 -11.55 -13.24 0.70
C VAL A 579 -10.28 -12.41 0.51
N ALA A 580 -9.11 -13.04 0.65
CA ALA A 580 -7.81 -12.37 0.67
C ALA A 580 -6.68 -13.28 0.18
N TYR A 581 -5.45 -12.79 0.25
CA TYR A 581 -4.25 -13.56 -0.09
C TYR A 581 -3.87 -14.52 1.04
N GLU A 582 -3.37 -15.70 0.67
CA GLU A 582 -2.80 -16.66 1.61
C GLU A 582 -1.59 -16.09 2.38
N SER A 583 -0.77 -15.27 1.72
CA SER A 583 0.37 -14.60 2.36
C SER A 583 -0.08 -13.70 3.52
N ASP A 584 -1.18 -12.97 3.38
CA ASP A 584 -1.77 -12.18 4.47
C ASP A 584 -2.18 -13.06 5.65
N ALA A 585 -2.79 -14.22 5.37
CA ALA A 585 -3.20 -15.16 6.40
C ALA A 585 -2.02 -15.68 7.21
N LEU A 586 -0.98 -16.16 6.50
CA LEU A 586 0.21 -16.73 7.12
C LEU A 586 0.99 -15.69 7.92
N LYS A 587 1.06 -14.44 7.44
CA LYS A 587 1.62 -13.32 8.20
C LYS A 587 0.93 -13.17 9.56
N TRP A 588 -0.41 -13.18 9.60
CA TRP A 588 -1.16 -13.04 10.86
C TRP A 588 -1.12 -14.29 11.73
N MET A 589 -1.08 -15.48 11.14
CA MET A 589 -0.91 -16.74 11.87
C MET A 589 0.48 -16.81 12.53
N ASN A 590 1.53 -16.34 11.85
CA ASN A 590 2.87 -16.15 12.43
C ASN A 590 2.86 -15.15 13.59
N ALA A 591 2.03 -14.11 13.52
CA ALA A 591 1.78 -13.19 14.63
C ALA A 591 0.88 -13.78 15.75
N GLY A 592 0.62 -15.08 15.73
CA GLY A 592 -0.14 -15.80 16.77
C GLY A 592 -1.66 -15.71 16.63
N LYS A 593 -2.19 -15.11 15.56
CA LYS A 593 -3.65 -15.02 15.35
C LYS A 593 -4.22 -16.38 14.99
N LYS A 594 -5.40 -16.68 15.55
CA LYS A 594 -6.14 -17.92 15.29
C LYS A 594 -7.02 -17.76 14.05
N LEU A 595 -6.38 -17.84 12.88
CA LEU A 595 -7.06 -17.82 11.60
C LEU A 595 -7.10 -19.23 10.99
N GLU A 596 -8.14 -19.49 10.21
CA GLU A 596 -8.29 -20.66 9.35
C GLU A 596 -8.35 -20.24 7.89
N ILE A 597 -7.72 -21.06 7.05
CA ILE A 597 -7.62 -20.88 5.60
C ILE A 597 -8.55 -21.89 4.95
N TYR A 598 -9.38 -21.44 4.01
CA TYR A 598 -10.23 -22.28 3.18
C TYR A 598 -9.93 -21.96 1.71
N TYR A 599 -9.49 -22.95 0.95
CA TYR A 599 -9.20 -22.77 -0.47
C TYR A 599 -10.48 -22.68 -1.28
N LEU A 600 -10.50 -21.75 -2.24
CA LEU A 600 -11.62 -21.54 -3.13
C LEU A 600 -11.71 -22.67 -4.18
N PRO A 601 -12.89 -22.93 -4.78
CA PRO A 601 -13.12 -24.07 -5.69
C PRO A 601 -12.15 -24.16 -6.86
N ARG A 602 -11.76 -22.99 -7.38
CA ARG A 602 -10.75 -22.82 -8.42
C ARG A 602 -9.87 -21.66 -8.00
N THR A 603 -8.75 -21.99 -7.38
CA THR A 603 -7.86 -21.03 -6.72
C THR A 603 -7.17 -20.18 -7.79
N THR A 604 -7.46 -18.88 -7.76
CA THR A 604 -6.75 -17.88 -8.56
C THR A 604 -5.53 -17.43 -7.78
N TYR A 605 -4.40 -17.27 -8.45
CA TYR A 605 -3.15 -16.82 -7.84
C TYR A 605 -2.91 -15.36 -8.18
N ALA A 606 -2.37 -14.60 -7.23
CA ALA A 606 -1.56 -13.43 -7.53
C ALA A 606 -0.13 -13.91 -7.76
N ASN A 607 0.46 -13.62 -8.91
CA ASN A 607 1.74 -14.22 -9.34
C ASN A 607 2.90 -13.23 -9.52
N HIS A 608 2.78 -11.98 -9.05
CA HIS A 608 3.88 -11.00 -8.91
C HIS A 608 5.05 -11.12 -9.92
N PRO A 609 4.81 -10.87 -11.22
CA PRO A 609 5.87 -10.89 -12.23
C PRO A 609 6.89 -9.78 -11.99
N PHE A 610 8.16 -10.05 -12.29
CA PHE A 610 9.16 -8.99 -12.42
C PHE A 610 9.08 -8.40 -13.82
N CYS A 611 8.88 -7.09 -13.93
CA CYS A 611 8.83 -6.40 -15.22
C CYS A 611 9.92 -5.34 -15.30
N ALA A 612 10.98 -5.62 -16.05
CA ALA A 612 11.94 -4.60 -16.46
C ALA A 612 11.31 -3.67 -17.50
N LEU A 613 11.39 -2.37 -17.27
CA LEU A 613 10.79 -1.35 -18.11
C LEU A 613 11.87 -0.48 -18.77
N GLU A 614 11.91 -0.46 -20.10
CA GLU A 614 12.85 0.39 -20.83
C GLU A 614 12.47 1.87 -20.74
N ARG A 615 13.23 2.62 -19.96
CA ARG A 615 13.10 4.07 -19.83
C ARG A 615 14.07 4.74 -20.79
N VAL A 616 13.55 5.64 -21.64
CA VAL A 616 14.38 6.42 -22.56
C VAL A 616 15.43 7.20 -21.77
N GLY A 617 16.71 6.97 -22.08
CA GLY A 617 17.84 7.60 -21.40
C GLY A 617 18.24 6.95 -20.08
N ALA A 618 17.75 5.75 -19.76
CA ALA A 618 18.34 4.93 -18.70
C ALA A 618 19.81 4.62 -19.02
N SER A 619 20.69 4.73 -18.04
CA SER A 619 22.11 4.34 -18.21
C SER A 619 22.25 2.82 -18.26
N ASP A 620 23.35 2.34 -18.84
CA ASP A 620 23.70 0.90 -18.83
C ASP A 620 23.76 0.34 -17.39
N GLY A 621 24.15 1.18 -16.42
CA GLY A 621 24.11 0.83 -15.01
C GLY A 621 22.71 0.46 -14.52
N VAL A 622 21.66 1.17 -14.96
CA VAL A 622 20.27 0.81 -14.59
C VAL A 622 19.89 -0.54 -15.18
N VAL A 623 20.27 -0.82 -16.44
CA VAL A 623 20.00 -2.11 -17.09
C VAL A 623 20.67 -3.25 -16.32
N GLN A 624 21.96 -3.10 -16.01
CA GLN A 624 22.73 -4.08 -15.24
C GLN A 624 22.15 -4.26 -13.82
N GLY A 625 21.82 -3.16 -13.15
CA GLY A 625 21.27 -3.17 -11.82
C GLY A 625 19.92 -3.88 -11.73
N ARG A 626 19.02 -3.65 -12.70
CA ARG A 626 17.73 -4.37 -12.80
C ARG A 626 17.92 -5.88 -12.93
N ALA A 627 18.78 -6.31 -13.85
CA ALA A 627 19.06 -7.73 -14.07
C ALA A 627 19.71 -8.39 -12.84
N SER A 628 20.65 -7.70 -12.19
CA SER A 628 21.28 -8.16 -10.95
C SER A 628 20.26 -8.27 -9.81
N PHE A 629 19.38 -7.28 -9.67
CA PHE A 629 18.35 -7.29 -8.65
C PHE A 629 17.31 -8.40 -8.89
N GLU A 630 16.87 -8.62 -10.13
CA GLU A 630 16.00 -9.74 -10.47
C GLU A 630 16.63 -11.08 -10.07
N LYS A 631 17.89 -11.30 -10.47
CA LYS A 631 18.64 -12.50 -10.09
C LYS A 631 18.73 -12.65 -8.57
N PHE A 632 18.94 -11.55 -7.85
CA PHE A 632 18.95 -11.55 -6.39
C PHE A 632 17.59 -11.93 -5.78
N LEU A 633 16.48 -11.40 -6.30
CA LEU A 633 15.13 -11.76 -5.85
C LEU A 633 14.82 -13.25 -6.05
N ARG A 634 15.40 -13.87 -7.09
CA ARG A 634 15.30 -15.30 -7.37
C ARG A 634 16.30 -16.17 -6.58
N SER A 635 17.25 -15.54 -5.88
CA SER A 635 18.23 -16.29 -5.07
C SER A 635 17.55 -17.08 -3.96
N GLU A 636 18.18 -18.19 -3.57
CA GLU A 636 17.65 -19.08 -2.53
C GLU A 636 17.36 -18.34 -1.22
N ALA A 637 18.23 -17.39 -0.85
CA ALA A 637 18.09 -16.59 0.37
C ALA A 637 16.82 -15.74 0.35
N VAL A 638 16.56 -15.01 -0.74
CA VAL A 638 15.36 -14.16 -0.86
C VAL A 638 14.10 -15.00 -1.01
N GLN A 639 14.15 -16.10 -1.76
CA GLN A 639 13.01 -17.00 -1.88
C GLN A 639 12.63 -17.65 -0.54
N LYS A 640 13.61 -17.96 0.34
CA LYS A 640 13.33 -18.35 1.75
C LYS A 640 12.69 -17.23 2.56
N GLN A 641 13.10 -15.99 2.35
CA GLN A 641 12.50 -14.83 3.01
C GLN A 641 11.04 -14.60 2.55
N LEU A 642 10.78 -14.70 1.24
CA LEU A 642 9.43 -14.65 0.66
C LEU A 642 8.55 -15.76 1.22
N LEU A 643 9.10 -16.97 1.32
CA LEU A 643 8.44 -18.11 1.96
C LEU A 643 8.08 -17.81 3.43
N GLY A 644 8.99 -17.23 4.20
CA GLY A 644 8.72 -16.79 5.58
C GLY A 644 7.65 -15.69 5.69
N ALA A 645 7.54 -14.84 4.67
CA ALA A 645 6.49 -13.84 4.54
C ALA A 645 5.13 -14.42 4.05
N GLY A 646 5.06 -15.74 3.83
CA GLY A 646 3.84 -16.44 3.42
C GLY A 646 3.61 -16.51 1.91
N PHE A 647 4.55 -16.01 1.11
CA PHE A 647 4.48 -16.17 -0.35
C PHE A 647 4.97 -17.57 -0.74
N ARG A 648 4.44 -18.09 -1.84
CA ARG A 648 4.93 -19.30 -2.47
C ARG A 648 6.10 -18.93 -3.40
N PRO A 649 7.28 -19.53 -3.19
CA PRO A 649 8.41 -19.29 -4.07
C PRO A 649 8.14 -19.91 -5.44
N THR A 650 8.72 -19.33 -6.49
CA THR A 650 8.70 -19.96 -7.82
C THR A 650 9.58 -21.19 -7.85
N GLU A 651 10.72 -21.16 -7.15
CA GLU A 651 11.65 -22.28 -7.11
C GLU A 651 11.14 -23.49 -6.32
N VAL A 652 10.98 -24.59 -7.06
CA VAL A 652 10.38 -25.85 -6.60
C VAL A 652 11.22 -26.50 -5.50
N SER A 653 12.55 -26.38 -5.55
CA SER A 653 13.47 -26.96 -4.57
C SER A 653 13.26 -26.42 -3.14
N LEU A 654 12.84 -25.16 -3.02
CA LEU A 654 12.57 -24.49 -1.75
C LEU A 654 11.21 -24.82 -1.17
N LYS A 655 10.28 -25.33 -1.98
CA LYS A 655 8.91 -25.59 -1.55
C LYS A 655 8.82 -26.62 -0.42
N LEU A 656 9.83 -27.45 -0.17
CA LEU A 656 9.64 -28.69 0.61
C LEU A 656 10.56 -28.92 1.83
N LYS A 657 11.61 -28.12 2.08
CA LYS A 657 12.72 -28.61 2.95
C LYS A 657 13.21 -27.71 4.08
N THR A 658 12.63 -26.54 4.33
CA THR A 658 13.11 -25.65 5.40
C THR A 658 12.21 -25.72 6.65
N ALA A 659 12.83 -25.78 7.84
CA ALA A 659 12.09 -25.72 9.11
C ALA A 659 11.33 -24.39 9.30
N SER A 660 11.77 -23.32 8.62
CA SER A 660 11.12 -22.02 8.59
C SER A 660 9.94 -21.92 7.62
N ASN A 661 9.63 -22.99 6.88
CA ASN A 661 8.51 -23.01 5.95
C ASN A 661 7.16 -22.97 6.73
N PRO A 662 6.37 -21.88 6.65
CA PRO A 662 5.12 -21.78 7.39
C PRO A 662 4.10 -22.85 6.97
N PHE A 663 4.19 -23.39 5.74
CA PHE A 663 3.31 -24.45 5.26
C PHE A 663 3.58 -25.81 5.94
N LEU A 664 4.74 -26.01 6.56
CA LEU A 664 5.06 -27.24 7.32
C LEU A 664 4.62 -27.15 8.79
N ASN A 665 4.31 -25.95 9.29
CA ASN A 665 3.87 -25.74 10.66
C ASN A 665 2.59 -26.55 10.96
N ALA A 666 2.65 -27.46 11.93
CA ALA A 666 1.54 -28.35 12.26
C ALA A 666 0.28 -27.58 12.69
N ASN A 667 0.43 -26.49 13.44
CA ASN A 667 -0.69 -25.66 13.84
C ASN A 667 -1.34 -24.97 12.63
N PHE A 668 -0.55 -24.53 11.66
CA PHE A 668 -1.11 -23.87 10.47
C PHE A 668 -1.80 -24.87 9.56
N ARG A 669 -1.23 -26.07 9.40
CA ARG A 669 -1.85 -27.17 8.64
C ARG A 669 -3.17 -27.63 9.27
N SER A 670 -3.24 -27.72 10.59
CA SER A 670 -4.49 -28.02 11.30
C SER A 670 -5.59 -26.97 11.09
N ARG A 671 -5.22 -25.80 10.57
CA ARG A 671 -6.12 -24.68 10.25
C ARG A 671 -6.23 -24.43 8.75
N GLY A 672 -5.85 -25.40 7.93
CA GLY A 672 -6.08 -25.41 6.51
C GLY A 672 -4.93 -24.92 5.63
N ALA A 673 -3.79 -24.46 6.16
CA ALA A 673 -2.63 -24.16 5.32
C ALA A 673 -2.13 -25.44 4.62
N ARG A 674 -1.90 -25.39 3.31
CA ARG A 674 -1.44 -26.54 2.51
C ARG A 674 -0.19 -26.21 1.72
N ILE A 675 0.69 -27.19 1.57
CA ILE A 675 1.91 -27.04 0.76
C ILE A 675 1.66 -27.40 -0.71
N GLU A 676 0.89 -28.47 -0.93
CA GLU A 676 0.59 -29.08 -2.23
C GLU A 676 -0.92 -29.36 -2.36
N GLY A 677 -1.33 -29.88 -3.52
CA GLY A 677 -2.72 -30.28 -3.77
C GLY A 677 -3.67 -29.08 -3.82
N LEU A 678 -3.16 -27.92 -4.24
CA LEU A 678 -4.01 -26.78 -4.50
C LEU A 678 -4.87 -27.04 -5.73
N PRO A 679 -6.13 -26.56 -5.74
CA PRO A 679 -6.97 -26.61 -6.94
C PRO A 679 -6.25 -26.02 -8.14
N LEU A 680 -6.60 -26.52 -9.34
CA LEU A 680 -6.02 -26.11 -10.61
C LEU A 680 -5.82 -24.60 -10.69
N GLU A 681 -4.59 -24.17 -10.94
CA GLU A 681 -4.27 -22.77 -11.26
C GLU A 681 -4.96 -22.41 -12.56
N GLU A 682 -5.73 -21.33 -12.53
CA GLU A 682 -6.33 -20.79 -13.73
C GLU A 682 -6.12 -19.28 -13.74
N ARG A 683 -5.43 -18.82 -14.78
CA ARG A 683 -5.00 -17.43 -14.95
C ARG A 683 -6.21 -16.55 -15.23
N ALA A 684 -6.29 -15.41 -14.54
CA ALA A 684 -7.31 -14.42 -14.82
C ALA A 684 -7.09 -13.78 -16.20
N ASN A 685 -8.17 -13.28 -16.81
CA ASN A 685 -8.09 -12.54 -18.07
C ASN A 685 -8.24 -11.04 -17.79
N ALA A 686 -7.24 -10.24 -18.19
CA ALA A 686 -7.21 -8.81 -17.89
C ALA A 686 -8.48 -8.06 -18.33
N GLY A 687 -9.00 -8.36 -19.53
CA GLY A 687 -10.21 -7.73 -20.06
C GLY A 687 -11.48 -8.11 -19.29
N ALA A 688 -11.57 -9.35 -18.82
CA ALA A 688 -12.67 -9.78 -17.97
C ALA A 688 -12.63 -9.12 -16.59
N THR A 689 -11.44 -9.07 -15.95
CA THR A 689 -11.25 -8.41 -14.66
C THR A 689 -11.59 -6.92 -14.72
N GLU A 690 -11.13 -6.20 -15.75
CA GLU A 690 -11.47 -4.78 -15.96
C GLU A 690 -12.98 -4.57 -16.20
N SER A 691 -13.60 -5.44 -17.01
CA SER A 691 -15.05 -5.41 -17.25
C SER A 691 -15.85 -5.60 -15.95
N ILE A 692 -15.45 -6.56 -15.11
CA ILE A 692 -16.10 -6.81 -13.81
C ILE A 692 -15.96 -5.60 -12.88
N ALA A 693 -14.75 -5.05 -12.74
CA ALA A 693 -14.51 -3.86 -11.91
C ALA A 693 -15.30 -2.64 -12.40
N GLN A 694 -15.40 -2.44 -13.72
CA GLN A 694 -16.16 -1.34 -14.30
C GLN A 694 -17.67 -1.49 -14.05
N GLN A 695 -18.21 -2.69 -14.24
CA GLN A 695 -19.64 -2.95 -14.05
C GLN A 695 -20.05 -2.89 -12.58
N TRP A 696 -19.17 -3.34 -11.67
CA TRP A 696 -19.34 -3.13 -10.23
C TRP A 696 -19.40 -1.64 -9.91
N GLY A 697 -18.44 -0.86 -10.44
CA GLY A 697 -18.39 0.59 -10.24
C GLY A 697 -19.65 1.33 -10.65
N LYS A 698 -20.22 0.99 -11.80
CA LYS A 698 -21.50 1.59 -12.28
C LYS A 698 -22.69 1.31 -11.37
N ARG A 699 -22.61 0.26 -10.55
CA ARG A 699 -23.70 -0.21 -9.71
C ARG A 699 -23.64 0.38 -8.30
N TYR A 700 -22.44 0.69 -7.81
CA TYR A 700 -22.19 1.11 -6.43
C TYR A 700 -21.49 2.48 -6.28
N GLY A 701 -21.05 3.10 -7.37
CA GLY A 701 -20.50 4.46 -7.42
C GLY A 701 -21.43 5.39 -8.16
#